data_AF-A0A2V9R0L6-F1
#
_entry.id   AF-A0A2V9R0L6-F1
#
_cell.length_a   1.000
_cell.length_b   1.000
_cell.length_c   1.000
_cell.angle_alpha   90.00
_cell.angle_beta   90.00
_cell.angle_gamma   90.00
#
_symmetry.space_group_name_H-M   'P 1'
#
loop_
_entity.id
_entity.type
_entity.pdbx_description
1 polymer ?
#
loop_
_entity_poly.entity_id
_entity_poly.type
_entity_poly.pdbx_seq_one_letter_code
_entity_poly.pdbx_strand_id
1 'polypeptide(L)'
;MGQVWIVRSPFSEILTQVLLLAGIWTLSIGMTEKRKRFCILAGILFGLTLFVRIDSVLILAALLMFAWMILVLSEKGRSLDLPLPSFLMALAVVVAYASLHTAVFAYAYLDTVINTFKHFSPSAKPSLLIGGLVTVLLLVLWKRAGLVHPFARQQAFRTKFMVVLFTLFTALFIYAYFIRPLNPGTDRILLPPPLTGSVGFYDEIALVRLGWYVTPLGIVLAYLGSLISLKRLVKDGSVVLLPFVLILGVFALFYLYKSRAFPDNYWVIRRYVEIVIPGFLMLASLSLVSLFVASGANSPTGGGSGEGGTDAALKWPPTIRRWASLAICVGAFLVLVGGQLKASYPLLNQTEWENTFPQLENLAGANQEADVLLLERGQFQDFFSSPLKFIFHKTVYTFANNKPGVQAFDRLMDEWTQQGKRVNLLASEEQTELHSRKYRFVPKERFRFHTRVVEQTYERMPQSMEDLRFTVQIYKLERNLQQDDSDSIAVNIGYNFGFMTSGFYATELSSDYEPFRWSGAKSTLELPRIEAAHDAVLLLRLRQDFPRGIIPAPVRIFFNERLIDESKPSSKFEVIKCAVPRSLLNLGGKNKIAFSSSTFCPARLGGDDIRELGFMVHYIKLQSLTPITRYHPYSLDLGAESDVVDGQLTGFYGREPGSYRWTEPKAEVIVPRPLGPEPELEISLRAAKSSPDRNFKQFLTLSVNDVDVRETELLGTWDEFKVYHFRIPKSARGSPNTAIMVRAVPPWIPKSTDYYTDDWRTLGCAIDWLKIGAKAE
;
A
#
# COMPACT_ATOMS: atom_id res chain seq x y z
N MET A 1 -7.61 -2.78 23.40
CA MET A 1 -7.47 -2.71 21.93
C MET A 1 -6.07 -3.05 21.43
N GLY A 2 -5.02 -2.26 21.71
CA GLY A 2 -3.66 -2.53 21.17
C GLY A 2 -3.13 -3.96 21.40
N GLN A 3 -3.28 -4.49 22.61
CA GLN A 3 -2.94 -5.89 22.94
C GLN A 3 -3.77 -6.91 22.13
N VAL A 4 -5.09 -6.70 22.01
CA VAL A 4 -5.99 -7.60 21.25
C VAL A 4 -5.59 -7.67 19.78
N TRP A 5 -5.23 -6.53 19.20
CA TRP A 5 -4.85 -6.46 17.81
C TRP A 5 -3.52 -7.15 17.54
N ILE A 6 -2.48 -6.83 18.32
CA ILE A 6 -1.15 -7.40 18.10
C ILE A 6 -1.11 -8.91 18.34
N VAL A 7 -1.91 -9.44 19.28
CA VAL A 7 -2.02 -10.90 19.51
C VAL A 7 -2.61 -11.64 18.30
N ARG A 8 -3.41 -10.96 17.46
CA ARG A 8 -3.97 -11.52 16.22
C ARG A 8 -3.02 -11.40 15.01
N SER A 9 -1.85 -10.79 15.19
CA SER A 9 -0.85 -10.58 14.14
C SER A 9 0.44 -11.36 14.44
N PRO A 10 1.21 -11.79 13.42
CA PRO A 10 2.45 -12.57 13.58
C PRO A 10 3.63 -11.68 14.00
N PHE A 11 3.46 -10.93 15.09
CA PHE A 11 4.38 -9.90 15.56
C PHE A 11 5.20 -10.38 16.76
N SER A 12 6.45 -9.91 16.83
CA SER A 12 7.42 -10.35 17.84
C SER A 12 7.23 -9.67 19.21
N GLU A 13 6.44 -8.60 19.27
CA GLU A 13 6.12 -7.81 20.45
C GLU A 13 5.58 -8.66 21.61
N ILE A 14 4.65 -9.58 21.34
CA ILE A 14 4.03 -10.41 22.39
C ILE A 14 5.04 -11.42 22.95
N LEU A 15 5.86 -12.02 22.10
CA LEU A 15 6.92 -12.92 22.55
C LEU A 15 7.95 -12.18 23.42
N THR A 16 8.36 -10.97 23.01
CA THR A 16 9.23 -10.11 23.83
C THR A 16 8.58 -9.73 25.14
N GLN A 17 7.29 -9.36 25.14
CA GLN A 17 6.54 -9.05 26.36
C GLN A 17 6.56 -10.23 27.35
N VAL A 18 6.32 -11.45 26.88
CA VAL A 18 6.36 -12.66 27.71
C VAL A 18 7.74 -12.87 28.31
N LEU A 19 8.80 -12.83 27.50
CA LEU A 19 10.18 -13.00 27.96
C LEU A 19 10.59 -11.91 28.96
N LEU A 20 10.21 -10.66 28.71
CA LEU A 20 10.56 -9.52 29.53
C LEU A 20 9.83 -9.56 30.89
N LEU A 21 8.52 -9.80 30.90
CA LEU A 21 7.75 -9.89 32.15
C LEU A 21 8.14 -11.13 32.96
N ALA A 22 8.37 -12.27 32.31
CA ALA A 22 8.89 -13.47 32.96
C ALA A 22 10.30 -13.24 33.52
N GLY A 23 11.17 -12.53 32.79
CA GLY A 23 12.50 -12.15 33.25
C GLY A 23 12.45 -11.25 34.49
N ILE A 24 11.58 -10.24 34.50
CA ILE A 24 11.38 -9.36 35.67
C ILE A 24 10.89 -10.19 36.87
N TRP A 25 9.86 -11.02 36.66
CA TRP A 25 9.26 -11.81 37.74
C TRP A 25 10.23 -12.84 38.32
N THR A 26 10.92 -13.61 37.47
CA THR A 26 11.91 -14.60 37.90
C THR A 26 13.12 -13.95 38.57
N LEU A 27 13.56 -12.78 38.09
CA LEU A 27 14.60 -12.00 38.77
C LEU A 27 14.12 -11.55 40.14
N SER A 28 12.89 -11.05 40.27
CA SER A 28 12.31 -10.67 41.57
C SER A 28 12.26 -11.85 42.54
N ILE A 29 11.86 -13.05 42.10
CA ILE A 29 11.90 -14.27 42.93
C ILE A 29 13.34 -14.64 43.31
N GLY A 30 14.28 -14.58 42.36
CA GLY A 30 15.69 -14.83 42.63
C GLY A 30 16.29 -13.86 43.65
N MET A 31 15.83 -12.60 43.64
CA MET A 31 16.21 -11.57 44.60
C MET A 31 15.59 -11.77 45.99
N THR A 32 14.31 -12.16 46.08
CA THR A 32 13.63 -12.34 47.36
C THR A 32 14.00 -13.66 48.03
N GLU A 33 14.06 -14.76 47.27
CA GLU A 33 14.35 -16.10 47.78
C GLU A 33 15.85 -16.44 47.81
N LYS A 34 16.72 -15.56 47.27
CA LYS A 34 18.19 -15.76 47.18
C LYS A 34 18.58 -17.04 46.43
N ARG A 35 17.83 -17.40 45.38
CA ARG A 35 18.01 -18.67 44.63
C ARG A 35 18.69 -18.46 43.28
N LYS A 36 19.88 -19.07 43.10
CA LYS A 36 20.70 -18.96 41.88
C LYS A 36 19.97 -19.37 40.60
N ARG A 37 19.18 -20.45 40.65
CA ARG A 37 18.43 -20.97 39.50
C ARG A 37 17.51 -19.93 38.84
N PHE A 38 16.84 -19.10 39.65
CA PHE A 38 15.92 -18.09 39.14
C PHE A 38 16.66 -16.88 38.55
N CYS A 39 17.80 -16.51 39.14
CA CYS A 39 18.69 -15.50 38.55
C CYS A 39 19.31 -15.97 37.23
N ILE A 40 19.72 -17.23 37.12
CA ILE A 40 20.21 -17.80 35.85
C ILE A 40 19.09 -17.77 34.80
N LEU A 41 17.90 -18.25 35.16
CA LEU A 41 16.74 -18.24 34.27
C LEU A 41 16.38 -16.81 33.81
N ALA A 42 16.39 -15.83 34.72
CA ALA A 42 16.17 -14.43 34.35
C ALA A 42 17.21 -13.92 33.35
N GLY A 43 18.50 -14.24 33.55
CA GLY A 43 19.57 -13.88 32.62
C GLY A 43 19.35 -14.48 31.22
N ILE A 44 18.91 -15.74 31.16
CA ILE A 44 18.54 -16.40 29.90
C ILE A 44 17.34 -15.70 29.25
N LEU A 45 16.26 -15.49 29.99
CA LEU A 45 15.03 -14.86 29.46
C LEU A 45 15.28 -13.46 28.91
N PHE A 46 16.05 -12.63 29.61
CA PHE A 46 16.43 -11.30 29.10
C PHE A 46 17.41 -11.37 27.93
N GLY A 47 18.31 -12.36 27.87
CA GLY A 47 19.18 -12.55 26.72
C GLY A 47 18.39 -12.97 25.47
N LEU A 48 17.36 -13.82 25.64
CA LEU A 48 16.51 -14.30 24.54
C LEU A 48 15.74 -13.18 23.85
N THR A 49 15.44 -12.07 24.52
CA THR A 49 14.75 -10.93 23.88
C THR A 49 15.55 -10.33 22.73
N LEU A 50 16.88 -10.43 22.73
CA LEU A 50 17.75 -9.97 21.64
C LEU A 50 17.64 -10.82 20.37
N PHE A 51 17.24 -12.08 20.47
CA PHE A 51 16.92 -12.91 19.30
C PHE A 51 15.59 -12.51 18.66
N VAL A 52 14.67 -11.99 19.48
CA VAL A 52 13.30 -11.69 19.07
C VAL A 52 13.21 -10.29 18.47
N ARG A 53 13.93 -9.31 19.05
CA ARG A 53 13.91 -7.92 18.59
C ARG A 53 15.22 -7.18 18.81
N ILE A 54 15.52 -6.27 17.88
CA ILE A 54 16.71 -5.42 17.93
C ILE A 54 16.60 -4.26 18.95
N ASP A 55 15.38 -3.79 19.25
CA ASP A 55 15.15 -2.76 20.26
C ASP A 55 15.31 -3.27 21.70
N SER A 56 15.39 -4.59 21.90
CA SER A 56 15.77 -5.23 23.16
C SER A 56 17.15 -4.81 23.69
N VAL A 57 17.99 -4.13 22.89
CA VAL A 57 19.22 -3.47 23.37
C VAL A 57 18.92 -2.44 24.48
N LEU A 58 17.74 -1.82 24.47
CA LEU A 58 17.27 -0.95 25.56
C LEU A 58 17.14 -1.69 26.89
N ILE A 59 16.76 -2.97 26.86
CA ILE A 59 16.71 -3.83 28.05
C ILE A 59 18.12 -4.00 28.61
N LEU A 60 19.12 -4.22 27.74
CA LEU A 60 20.51 -4.35 28.16
C LEU A 60 21.01 -3.09 28.88
N ALA A 61 20.68 -1.91 28.35
CA ALA A 61 21.01 -0.64 29.01
C ALA A 61 20.38 -0.57 30.41
N ALA A 62 19.10 -0.93 30.56
CA ALA A 62 18.42 -0.96 31.85
C ALA A 62 19.04 -1.97 32.84
N LEU A 63 19.41 -3.16 32.36
CA LEU A 63 20.02 -4.22 33.16
C LEU A 63 21.46 -3.90 33.58
N LEU A 64 22.23 -3.22 32.73
CA LEU A 64 23.56 -2.73 33.08
C LEU A 64 23.48 -1.61 34.13
N MET A 65 22.53 -0.68 34.00
CA MET A 65 22.24 0.32 35.04
C MET A 65 21.83 -0.36 36.35
N PHE A 66 20.96 -1.38 36.30
CA PHE A 66 20.58 -2.17 37.46
C PHE A 66 21.81 -2.79 38.13
N ALA A 67 22.60 -3.58 37.40
CA ALA A 67 23.78 -4.25 37.93
C ALA A 67 24.77 -3.26 38.54
N TRP A 68 25.03 -2.15 37.86
CA TRP A 68 25.90 -1.08 38.36
C TRP A 68 25.35 -0.45 39.65
N MET A 69 24.06 -0.12 39.72
CA MET A 69 23.44 0.43 40.93
C MET A 69 23.54 -0.54 42.11
N ILE A 70 23.36 -1.84 41.88
CA ILE A 70 23.57 -2.87 42.93
C ILE A 70 25.02 -2.85 43.42
N LEU A 71 26.00 -2.82 42.51
CA LEU A 71 27.43 -2.80 42.84
C LEU A 71 27.85 -1.52 43.60
N VAL A 72 27.24 -0.37 43.29
CA VAL A 72 27.56 0.90 43.96
C VAL A 72 26.86 1.05 45.31
N LEU A 73 25.61 0.59 45.44
CA LEU A 73 24.87 0.66 46.70
C LEU A 73 25.33 -0.39 47.73
N SER A 74 26.15 -1.37 47.31
CA SER A 74 26.69 -2.45 48.14
C SER A 74 28.04 -2.08 48.78
N GLU A 75 28.11 -1.05 49.63
CA GLU A 75 29.39 -0.64 50.25
C GLU A 75 29.75 -1.35 51.57
N LYS A 76 28.79 -1.79 52.40
CA LYS A 76 29.08 -2.56 53.64
C LYS A 76 27.89 -3.43 54.05
N GLY A 77 27.97 -4.74 53.82
CA GLY A 77 27.25 -5.73 54.64
C GLY A 77 25.71 -5.75 54.60
N ARG A 78 25.04 -5.09 53.65
CA ARG A 78 23.70 -5.55 53.24
C ARG A 78 23.91 -6.68 52.25
N SER A 79 24.03 -7.91 52.76
CA SER A 79 24.08 -9.13 51.99
C SER A 79 22.79 -9.28 51.16
N LEU A 80 22.74 -8.57 50.04
CA LEU A 80 22.15 -9.17 48.87
C LEU A 80 23.10 -10.32 48.55
N ASP A 81 22.87 -11.50 49.14
CA ASP A 81 23.34 -12.81 48.64
C ASP A 81 22.67 -13.09 47.28
N LEU A 82 22.59 -12.06 46.45
CA LEU A 82 22.03 -12.09 45.15
C LEU A 82 23.09 -12.77 44.30
N PRO A 83 22.76 -13.85 43.59
CA PRO A 83 23.66 -14.47 42.64
C PRO A 83 23.72 -13.63 41.35
N LEU A 84 24.03 -12.34 41.50
CA LEU A 84 24.24 -11.36 40.44
C LEU A 84 25.30 -11.85 39.44
N PRO A 85 26.43 -12.47 39.86
CA PRO A 85 27.36 -13.07 38.91
C PRO A 85 26.72 -14.17 38.06
N SER A 86 25.85 -15.01 38.64
CA SER A 86 25.15 -16.06 37.89
C SER A 86 24.14 -15.49 36.91
N PHE A 87 23.41 -14.44 37.29
CA PHE A 87 22.54 -13.68 36.40
C PHE A 87 23.31 -13.07 35.23
N LEU A 88 24.39 -12.33 35.53
CA LEU A 88 25.19 -11.64 34.52
C LEU A 88 25.93 -12.61 33.60
N MET A 89 26.42 -13.74 34.13
CA MET A 89 27.06 -14.78 33.32
C MET A 89 26.05 -15.40 32.35
N ALA A 90 24.87 -15.78 32.83
CA ALA A 90 23.82 -16.34 31.99
C ALA A 90 23.37 -15.33 30.91
N LEU A 91 23.17 -14.07 31.29
CA LEU A 91 22.87 -12.99 30.34
C LEU A 91 23.98 -12.82 29.31
N ALA A 92 25.24 -12.74 29.74
CA ALA A 92 26.39 -12.54 28.87
C ALA A 92 26.57 -13.67 27.84
N VAL A 93 26.38 -14.93 28.25
CA VAL A 93 26.44 -16.08 27.35
C VAL A 93 25.37 -15.99 26.26
N VAL A 94 24.12 -15.69 26.63
CA VAL A 94 23.03 -15.59 25.66
C VAL A 94 23.16 -14.34 24.79
N VAL A 95 23.63 -13.22 25.33
CA VAL A 95 23.94 -11.99 24.55
C VAL A 95 25.05 -12.25 23.54
N ALA A 96 26.12 -12.94 23.94
CA ALA A 96 27.20 -13.32 23.04
C ALA A 96 26.69 -14.22 21.91
N TYR A 97 25.83 -15.18 22.25
CA TYR A 97 25.19 -16.05 21.26
C TYR A 97 24.26 -15.28 20.31
N ALA A 98 23.43 -14.35 20.83
CA ALA A 98 22.56 -13.49 20.02
C ALA A 98 23.38 -12.59 19.08
N SER A 99 24.49 -12.05 19.57
CA SER A 99 25.39 -11.20 18.78
C SER A 99 26.05 -11.99 17.67
N LEU A 100 26.55 -13.21 17.97
CA LEU A 100 27.11 -14.11 16.98
C LEU A 100 26.07 -14.49 15.92
N HIS A 101 24.86 -14.87 16.34
CA HIS A 101 23.78 -15.20 15.42
C HIS A 101 23.42 -14.02 14.51
N THR A 102 23.35 -12.80 15.07
CA THR A 102 23.08 -11.59 14.29
C THR A 102 24.20 -11.32 13.29
N ALA A 103 25.46 -11.46 13.69
CA ALA A 103 26.61 -11.25 12.82
C ALA A 103 26.71 -12.28 11.70
N VAL A 104 26.32 -13.54 11.94
CA VAL A 104 26.40 -14.62 10.96
C VAL A 104 25.20 -14.64 10.02
N PHE A 105 23.98 -14.51 10.56
CA PHE A 105 22.75 -14.76 9.80
C PHE A 105 21.96 -13.49 9.44
N ALA A 106 22.12 -12.40 10.20
CA ALA A 106 21.32 -11.18 10.05
C ALA A 106 22.16 -9.91 9.76
N TYR A 107 23.40 -10.07 9.28
CA TYR A 107 24.31 -8.96 9.06
C TYR A 107 23.74 -7.89 8.11
N ALA A 108 23.12 -8.28 7.00
CA ALA A 108 22.53 -7.33 6.05
C ALA A 108 21.41 -6.47 6.69
N TYR A 109 20.61 -7.08 7.56
CA TYR A 109 19.60 -6.36 8.33
C TYR A 109 20.26 -5.40 9.33
N LEU A 110 21.28 -5.87 10.07
CA LEU A 110 22.03 -5.04 11.00
C LEU A 110 22.70 -3.84 10.30
N ASP A 111 23.33 -4.05 9.15
CA ASP A 111 23.95 -3.00 8.36
C ASP A 111 22.91 -1.97 7.87
N THR A 112 21.73 -2.43 7.43
CA THR A 112 20.62 -1.52 7.07
C THR A 112 20.20 -0.66 8.26
N VAL A 113 20.04 -1.26 9.44
CA VAL A 113 19.68 -0.54 10.67
C VAL A 113 20.78 0.46 11.03
N ILE A 114 22.05 0.04 11.04
CA ILE A 114 23.20 0.90 11.34
C ILE A 114 23.31 2.05 10.33
N ASN A 115 23.14 1.78 9.04
CA ASN A 115 23.22 2.80 8.00
C ASN A 115 22.05 3.79 8.07
N THR A 116 20.86 3.31 8.46
CA THR A 116 19.74 4.18 8.82
C THR A 116 20.15 5.08 9.98
N PHE A 117 20.77 4.52 11.03
CA PHE A 117 21.35 5.28 12.16
C PHE A 117 22.43 6.31 11.71
N LYS A 118 23.25 5.99 10.71
CA LYS A 118 24.27 6.90 10.16
C LYS A 118 23.68 8.09 9.39
N HIS A 119 22.50 7.98 8.81
CA HIS A 119 21.85 9.08 8.08
C HIS A 119 21.05 10.03 9.01
N PHE A 120 20.97 9.74 10.31
CA PHE A 120 20.33 10.66 11.26
C PHE A 120 21.16 11.93 11.50
N SER A 121 20.42 13.01 11.73
CA SER A 121 20.93 14.35 12.05
C SER A 121 22.12 14.30 13.03
N PRO A 122 23.22 15.02 12.73
CA PRO A 122 24.42 15.09 13.58
C PRO A 122 24.14 15.50 15.03
N SER A 123 22.97 16.05 15.35
CA SER A 123 22.59 16.49 16.70
C SER A 123 22.08 15.38 17.64
N ALA A 124 21.64 14.23 17.11
CA ALA A 124 21.07 13.14 17.93
C ALA A 124 22.07 12.06 18.36
N LYS A 125 23.16 11.89 17.59
CA LYS A 125 24.21 10.90 17.87
C LYS A 125 25.07 11.26 19.10
N PRO A 126 25.45 12.54 19.31
CA PRO A 126 26.17 12.93 20.50
C PRO A 126 25.27 12.84 21.72
N SER A 127 24.00 13.23 21.67
CA SER A 127 23.16 13.36 22.88
C SER A 127 22.82 12.05 23.59
N LEU A 128 22.66 10.93 22.89
CA LEU A 128 22.42 9.61 23.51
C LEU A 128 23.70 8.99 24.09
N LEU A 129 24.81 9.06 23.35
CA LEU A 129 26.12 8.59 23.83
C LEU A 129 26.65 9.50 24.95
N ILE A 130 26.61 10.82 24.78
CA ILE A 130 26.97 11.81 25.80
C ILE A 130 26.00 11.72 26.98
N GLY A 131 24.69 11.56 26.77
CA GLY A 131 23.74 11.38 27.88
C GLY A 131 24.03 10.13 28.70
N GLY A 132 24.30 8.99 28.04
CA GLY A 132 24.72 7.76 28.71
C GLY A 132 26.08 7.89 29.40
N LEU A 133 27.07 8.47 28.72
CA LEU A 133 28.41 8.67 29.25
C LEU A 133 28.41 9.67 30.42
N VAL A 134 27.70 10.79 30.30
CA VAL A 134 27.51 11.82 31.36
C VAL A 134 26.73 11.25 32.52
N THR A 135 25.71 10.42 32.30
CA THR A 135 25.01 9.75 33.39
C THR A 135 25.95 8.80 34.12
N VAL A 136 26.70 7.95 33.40
CA VAL A 136 27.73 7.08 33.99
C VAL A 136 28.83 7.90 34.70
N LEU A 137 29.26 9.03 34.12
CA LEU A 137 30.29 9.91 34.68
C LEU A 137 29.79 10.60 35.94
N LEU A 138 28.60 11.18 35.93
CA LEU A 138 27.94 11.81 37.08
C LEU A 138 27.72 10.79 38.19
N LEU A 139 27.35 9.56 37.85
CA LEU A 139 27.13 8.46 38.76
C LEU A 139 28.45 7.90 39.36
N VAL A 140 29.54 7.85 38.58
CA VAL A 140 30.90 7.51 39.05
C VAL A 140 31.48 8.62 39.91
N LEU A 141 31.28 9.88 39.52
CA LEU A 141 31.63 11.07 40.29
C LEU A 141 30.81 11.14 41.58
N TRP A 142 29.54 10.72 41.57
CA TRP A 142 28.69 10.62 42.76
C TRP A 142 29.22 9.61 43.77
N LYS A 143 29.74 8.48 43.30
CA LYS A 143 30.47 7.50 44.14
C LYS A 143 31.78 8.07 44.67
N ARG A 144 32.60 8.70 43.81
CA ARG A 144 33.90 9.28 44.20
C ARG A 144 33.78 10.48 45.15
N ALA A 145 32.71 11.28 45.03
CA ALA A 145 32.45 12.45 45.87
C ALA A 145 31.98 12.09 47.29
N GLY A 146 31.91 10.81 47.67
CA GLY A 146 31.51 10.38 49.01
C GLY A 146 30.04 10.63 49.35
N LEU A 147 29.21 11.07 48.39
CA LEU A 147 27.79 11.37 48.56
C LEU A 147 26.92 10.10 48.73
N VAL A 148 27.47 8.92 48.43
CA VAL A 148 26.85 7.61 48.70
C VAL A 148 26.73 7.36 50.21
N HIS A 149 27.70 7.80 51.02
CA HIS A 149 27.68 7.62 52.47
C HIS A 149 26.52 8.35 53.19
N PRO A 150 26.24 9.65 52.96
CA PRO A 150 25.08 10.31 53.55
C PRO A 150 23.75 9.79 52.97
N PHE A 151 23.69 9.41 51.68
CA PHE A 151 22.49 8.79 51.10
C PHE A 151 22.17 7.42 51.69
N ALA A 152 23.20 6.63 52.01
CA ALA A 152 23.03 5.32 52.64
C ALA A 152 22.63 5.40 54.12
N ARG A 153 23.13 6.38 54.89
CA ARG A 153 22.95 6.46 56.36
C ARG A 153 21.93 7.49 56.85
N GLN A 154 21.68 8.59 56.14
CA GLN A 154 20.86 9.70 56.65
C GLN A 154 19.45 9.72 56.04
N GLN A 155 18.45 9.43 56.88
CA GLN A 155 17.03 9.48 56.48
C GLN A 155 16.59 10.87 56.01
N ALA A 156 17.16 11.94 56.58
CA ALA A 156 16.88 13.32 56.16
C ALA A 156 17.33 13.60 54.71
N PHE A 157 18.50 13.09 54.32
CA PHE A 157 19.00 13.24 52.95
C PHE A 157 18.14 12.45 51.94
N ARG A 158 17.76 11.21 52.27
CA ARG A 158 16.82 10.41 51.43
C ARG A 158 15.48 11.11 51.26
N THR A 159 14.97 11.75 52.32
CA THR A 159 13.70 12.48 52.26
C THR A 159 13.82 13.71 51.36
N LYS A 160 14.88 14.51 51.50
CA LYS A 160 15.15 15.65 50.60
C LYS A 160 15.32 15.22 49.14
N PHE A 161 16.09 14.16 48.89
CA PHE A 161 16.28 13.59 47.55
C PHE A 161 14.96 13.09 46.95
N MET A 162 14.13 12.40 47.75
CA MET A 162 12.81 11.94 47.32
C MET A 162 11.91 13.12 46.93
N VAL A 163 11.91 14.22 47.70
CA VAL A 163 11.15 15.44 47.36
C VAL A 163 11.62 16.02 46.04
N VAL A 164 12.94 16.17 45.82
CA VAL A 164 13.47 16.66 44.54
C VAL A 164 13.06 15.74 43.39
N LEU A 165 13.19 14.42 43.56
CA LEU A 165 12.82 13.44 42.55
C LEU A 165 11.32 13.48 42.23
N PHE A 166 10.47 13.63 43.25
CA PHE A 166 9.02 13.78 43.07
C PHE A 166 8.71 15.06 42.30
N THR A 167 9.32 16.18 42.67
CA THR A 167 9.11 17.47 42.00
C THR A 167 9.52 17.38 40.53
N LEU A 168 10.70 16.83 40.23
CA LEU A 168 11.18 16.65 38.86
C LEU A 168 10.28 15.70 38.06
N PHE A 169 9.87 14.57 38.63
CA PHE A 169 8.99 13.61 37.97
C PHE A 169 7.59 14.20 37.72
N THR A 170 7.05 14.95 38.69
CA THR A 170 5.78 15.68 38.56
C THR A 170 5.87 16.73 37.46
N ALA A 171 6.94 17.54 37.46
CA ALA A 171 7.17 18.53 36.43
C ALA A 171 7.30 17.90 35.04
N LEU A 172 8.02 16.78 34.92
CA LEU A 172 8.13 16.03 33.67
C LEU A 172 6.78 15.48 33.21
N PHE A 173 5.97 14.95 34.12
CA PHE A 173 4.61 14.47 33.81
C PHE A 173 3.71 15.61 33.33
N ILE A 174 3.69 16.73 34.04
CA ILE A 174 2.92 17.92 33.65
C ILE A 174 3.38 18.43 32.28
N TYR A 175 4.69 18.51 32.07
CA TYR A 175 5.25 18.88 30.79
C TYR A 175 4.81 17.93 29.68
N ALA A 176 4.99 16.62 29.86
CA ALA A 176 4.69 15.62 28.83
C ALA A 176 3.20 15.48 28.51
N TYR A 177 2.31 15.66 29.50
CA TYR A 177 0.87 15.48 29.33
C TYR A 177 0.13 16.75 28.93
N PHE A 178 0.53 17.92 29.44
CA PHE A 178 -0.21 19.18 29.23
C PHE A 178 0.54 20.19 28.37
N ILE A 179 1.86 20.34 28.52
CA ILE A 179 2.62 21.42 27.85
C ILE A 179 3.12 20.98 26.47
N ARG A 180 3.67 19.77 26.37
CA ARG A 180 4.24 19.23 25.15
C ARG A 180 3.23 19.11 24.01
N PRO A 181 1.98 18.63 24.23
CA PRO A 181 0.95 18.57 23.18
C PRO A 181 0.60 19.92 22.55
N LEU A 182 0.85 21.04 23.24
CA LEU A 182 0.57 22.39 22.74
C LEU A 182 1.59 22.85 21.68
N ASN A 183 2.71 22.16 21.55
CA ASN A 183 3.78 22.48 20.60
C ASN A 183 3.86 21.37 19.53
N PRO A 184 3.09 21.47 18.43
CA PRO A 184 3.10 20.46 17.37
C PRO A 184 4.50 20.32 16.77
N GLY A 185 4.93 19.07 16.57
CA GLY A 185 6.21 18.77 15.97
C GLY A 185 6.27 19.20 14.50
N THR A 186 7.45 19.65 14.04
CA THR A 186 7.68 19.98 12.63
C THR A 186 8.15 18.79 11.80
N ASP A 187 8.53 17.69 12.45
CA ASP A 187 9.01 16.48 11.79
C ASP A 187 7.83 15.80 11.07
N ARG A 188 7.94 15.67 9.73
CA ARG A 188 6.94 15.02 8.89
C ARG A 188 7.55 13.87 8.11
N ILE A 189 6.76 12.83 7.86
CA ILE A 189 7.10 11.73 6.97
C ILE A 189 6.19 11.76 5.75
N LEU A 190 6.75 11.48 4.58
CA LEU A 190 5.95 11.35 3.36
C LEU A 190 4.98 10.18 3.52
N LEU A 191 3.73 10.39 3.14
CA LEU A 191 2.79 9.30 3.05
C LEU A 191 3.31 8.30 2.00
N PRO A 192 3.17 6.98 2.23
CA PRO A 192 3.52 6.01 1.21
C PRO A 192 2.66 6.28 -0.03
N PRO A 193 3.24 6.29 -1.25
CA PRO A 193 2.47 6.38 -2.50
C PRO A 193 1.33 5.35 -2.46
N PRO A 194 0.12 5.58 -3.01
CA PRO A 194 -0.29 6.71 -3.85
C PRO A 194 -0.83 7.90 -3.04
N LEU A 195 -0.87 7.81 -1.70
CA LEU A 195 -1.26 8.94 -0.86
C LEU A 195 -0.23 10.06 -1.01
N THR A 196 -0.63 11.18 -1.59
CA THR A 196 0.23 12.36 -1.74
C THR A 196 0.15 13.21 -0.48
N GLY A 197 1.29 13.61 0.05
CA GLY A 197 1.37 14.52 1.18
C GLY A 197 2.37 14.05 2.23
N SER A 198 2.31 14.69 3.39
CA SER A 198 3.13 14.30 4.53
C SER A 198 2.32 14.39 5.81
N VAL A 199 2.57 13.44 6.69
CA VAL A 199 1.93 13.34 8.00
C VAL A 199 2.97 13.60 9.10
N GLY A 200 2.57 14.26 10.17
CA GLY A 200 3.45 14.50 11.32
C GLY A 200 3.75 13.19 12.06
N PHE A 201 4.88 13.11 12.77
CA PHE A 201 5.15 11.96 13.64
C PHE A 201 4.27 11.93 14.89
N TYR A 202 3.71 13.08 15.29
CA TYR A 202 2.86 13.23 16.47
C TYR A 202 3.51 12.76 17.79
N ASP A 203 4.84 12.88 17.88
CA ASP A 203 5.60 12.51 19.07
C ASP A 203 5.20 13.39 20.27
N GLU A 204 4.76 14.63 20.04
CA GLU A 204 4.31 15.58 21.06
C GLU A 204 3.09 15.12 21.88
N ILE A 205 2.22 14.30 21.28
CA ILE A 205 1.03 13.74 21.94
C ILE A 205 1.27 12.31 22.44
N ALA A 206 2.49 11.78 22.43
CA ALA A 206 2.75 10.36 22.73
C ALA A 206 2.16 9.88 24.09
N LEU A 207 2.27 10.68 25.15
CA LEU A 207 1.70 10.34 26.46
C LEU A 207 0.16 10.46 26.49
N VAL A 208 -0.41 11.43 25.78
CA VAL A 208 -1.87 11.58 25.61
C VAL A 208 -2.42 10.39 24.82
N ARG A 209 -1.73 10.03 23.73
CA ARG A 209 -2.02 8.87 22.89
C ARG A 209 -1.96 7.57 23.67
N LEU A 210 -0.97 7.37 24.55
CA LEU A 210 -0.94 6.23 25.46
C LEU A 210 -2.21 6.18 26.33
N GLY A 211 -2.70 7.34 26.76
CA GLY A 211 -3.97 7.50 27.48
C GLY A 211 -5.21 7.00 26.71
N TRP A 212 -5.18 6.91 25.38
CA TRP A 212 -6.25 6.26 24.60
C TRP A 212 -6.30 4.75 24.83
N TYR A 213 -5.16 4.14 25.19
CA TYR A 213 -5.02 2.69 25.37
C TYR A 213 -5.02 2.24 26.83
N VAL A 214 -4.65 3.09 27.79
CA VAL A 214 -4.74 2.77 29.23
C VAL A 214 -5.84 3.56 29.96
N THR A 215 -6.55 4.43 29.25
CA THR A 215 -7.49 5.46 29.74
C THR A 215 -6.79 6.63 30.47
N PRO A 216 -7.38 7.85 30.47
CA PRO A 216 -6.86 8.97 31.28
C PRO A 216 -6.77 8.65 32.78
N LEU A 217 -7.75 7.92 33.33
CA LEU A 217 -7.71 7.46 34.72
C LEU A 217 -6.51 6.53 34.96
N GLY A 218 -6.24 5.62 34.03
CA GLY A 218 -5.09 4.73 34.08
C GLY A 218 -3.75 5.49 34.08
N ILE A 219 -3.64 6.57 33.31
CA ILE A 219 -2.44 7.44 33.32
C ILE A 219 -2.25 8.08 34.70
N VAL A 220 -3.31 8.64 35.29
CA VAL A 220 -3.24 9.27 36.63
C VAL A 220 -2.86 8.24 37.69
N LEU A 221 -3.48 7.06 37.67
CA LEU A 221 -3.15 5.99 38.61
C LEU A 221 -1.72 5.48 38.41
N ALA A 222 -1.24 5.36 37.18
CA ALA A 222 0.14 4.97 36.88
C ALA A 222 1.15 6.03 37.35
N TYR A 223 0.83 7.31 37.21
CA TYR A 223 1.63 8.41 37.76
C TYR A 223 1.73 8.32 39.29
N LEU A 224 0.60 8.15 40.00
CA LEU A 224 0.61 7.94 41.45
C LEU A 224 1.41 6.68 41.84
N GLY A 225 1.31 5.63 41.03
CA GLY A 225 2.00 4.36 41.26
C GLY A 225 3.51 4.49 41.07
N SER A 226 3.92 5.35 40.15
CA SER A 226 5.32 5.72 39.94
C SER A 226 5.87 6.44 41.18
N LEU A 227 5.14 7.41 41.74
CA LEU A 227 5.54 8.08 42.98
C LEU A 227 5.66 7.10 44.16
N ILE A 228 4.71 6.17 44.29
CA ILE A 228 4.76 5.12 45.32
C ILE A 228 5.98 4.22 45.12
N SER A 229 6.26 3.81 43.87
CA SER A 229 7.43 2.98 43.53
C SER A 229 8.73 3.69 43.86
N LEU A 230 8.85 4.98 43.50
CA LEU A 230 10.01 5.81 43.80
C LEU A 230 10.20 5.98 45.32
N LYS A 231 9.11 6.19 46.07
CA LYS A 231 9.16 6.20 47.55
C LYS A 231 9.69 4.89 48.11
N ARG A 232 9.18 3.75 47.63
CA ARG A 232 9.63 2.42 48.08
C ARG A 232 11.10 2.16 47.73
N LEU A 233 11.58 2.65 46.60
CA LEU A 233 12.97 2.54 46.20
C LEU A 233 13.90 3.41 47.06
N VAL A 234 13.57 4.68 47.25
CA VAL A 234 14.44 5.66 47.93
C VAL A 234 14.34 5.57 49.45
N LYS A 235 13.11 5.57 49.98
CA LYS A 235 12.85 5.60 51.42
C LYS A 235 12.97 4.21 52.03
N ASP A 236 12.25 3.24 51.46
CA ASP A 236 12.16 1.88 52.01
C ASP A 236 13.34 0.99 51.55
N GLY A 237 14.06 1.41 50.49
CA GLY A 237 15.23 0.68 49.98
C GLY A 237 14.89 -0.63 49.27
N SER A 238 13.69 -0.74 48.68
CA SER A 238 13.21 -1.97 48.03
C SER A 238 13.88 -2.23 46.69
N VAL A 239 15.04 -2.89 46.73
CA VAL A 239 15.87 -3.17 45.56
C VAL A 239 15.19 -4.08 44.53
N VAL A 240 14.22 -4.90 44.96
CA VAL A 240 13.48 -5.86 44.11
C VAL A 240 12.67 -5.15 43.01
N LEU A 241 12.24 -3.90 43.25
CA LEU A 241 11.49 -3.11 42.26
C LEU A 241 12.39 -2.48 41.19
N LEU A 242 13.71 -2.47 41.41
CA LEU A 242 14.65 -1.72 40.58
C LEU A 242 14.71 -2.21 39.12
N PRO A 243 14.74 -3.53 38.81
CA PRO A 243 14.70 -4.00 37.42
C PRO A 243 13.45 -3.53 36.68
N PHE A 244 12.27 -3.65 37.31
CA PHE A 244 11.01 -3.23 36.72
C PHE A 244 11.00 -1.73 36.42
N VAL A 245 11.37 -0.90 37.39
CA VAL A 245 11.36 0.58 37.23
C VAL A 245 12.38 1.04 36.19
N LEU A 246 13.57 0.43 36.14
CA LEU A 246 14.59 0.78 35.15
C LEU A 246 14.17 0.36 33.73
N ILE A 247 13.69 -0.86 33.55
CA ILE A 247 13.25 -1.34 32.22
C ILE A 247 12.07 -0.50 31.73
N LEU A 248 11.02 -0.34 32.54
CA LEU A 248 9.88 0.50 32.19
C LEU A 248 10.31 1.95 31.92
N GLY A 249 11.16 2.51 32.77
CA GLY A 249 11.64 3.89 32.66
C GLY A 249 12.42 4.13 31.37
N VAL A 250 13.35 3.25 31.01
CA VAL A 250 14.12 3.35 29.76
C VAL A 250 13.20 3.29 28.54
N PHE A 251 12.29 2.32 28.49
CA PHE A 251 11.35 2.16 27.38
C PHE A 251 10.38 3.34 27.29
N ALA A 252 9.80 3.77 28.42
CA ALA A 252 8.88 4.89 28.46
C ALA A 252 9.58 6.19 28.06
N LEU A 253 10.77 6.49 28.58
CA LEU A 253 11.52 7.69 28.20
C LEU A 253 11.89 7.69 26.72
N PHE A 254 12.31 6.55 26.18
CA PHE A 254 12.72 6.44 24.79
C PHE A 254 11.51 6.60 23.84
N TYR A 255 10.48 5.78 24.01
CA TYR A 255 9.35 5.71 23.08
C TYR A 255 8.32 6.81 23.28
N LEU A 256 8.14 7.33 24.50
CA LEU A 256 7.29 8.51 24.69
C LEU A 256 7.99 9.78 24.23
N TYR A 257 9.33 9.82 24.19
CA TYR A 257 10.04 10.96 23.61
C TYR A 257 10.01 10.92 22.08
N LYS A 258 10.40 9.80 21.45
CA LYS A 258 10.24 9.60 20.00
C LYS A 258 9.75 8.18 19.70
N SER A 259 8.60 8.08 19.05
CA SER A 259 7.97 6.80 18.72
C SER A 259 8.78 5.98 17.71
N ARG A 260 9.50 6.64 16.80
CA ARG A 260 10.32 6.02 15.73
C ARG A 260 9.57 4.93 14.96
N ALA A 261 8.30 5.21 14.72
CA ALA A 261 7.40 4.37 13.94
C ALA A 261 6.59 5.27 12.99
N PHE A 262 6.02 4.68 11.95
CA PHE A 262 5.03 5.37 11.13
C PHE A 262 3.87 5.80 12.05
N PRO A 263 3.36 7.04 11.95
CA PRO A 263 2.52 7.66 12.98
C PRO A 263 1.11 7.08 13.11
N ASP A 264 0.70 6.23 12.18
CA ASP A 264 -0.55 5.48 12.23
C ASP A 264 -0.65 4.68 13.54
N ASN A 265 -1.85 4.68 14.14
CA ASN A 265 -2.08 4.09 15.45
C ASN A 265 -1.68 2.61 15.49
N TYR A 266 -1.91 1.87 14.41
CA TYR A 266 -1.49 0.48 14.29
C TYR A 266 0.02 0.27 14.49
N TRP A 267 0.83 1.16 13.93
CA TRP A 267 2.29 1.03 13.97
C TRP A 267 2.90 1.58 15.25
N VAL A 268 2.40 2.72 15.75
CA VAL A 268 2.94 3.34 16.97
C VAL A 268 2.63 2.50 18.21
N ILE A 269 1.43 1.92 18.31
CA ILE A 269 1.02 1.18 19.52
C ILE A 269 1.90 -0.03 19.83
N ARG A 270 2.51 -0.62 18.79
CA ARG A 270 3.43 -1.76 18.90
C ARG A 270 4.60 -1.48 19.84
N ARG A 271 5.10 -0.24 19.85
CA ARG A 271 6.21 0.19 20.71
C ARG A 271 5.82 0.23 22.19
N TYR A 272 4.53 0.33 22.50
CA TYR A 272 4.04 0.41 23.87
C TYR A 272 3.60 -0.94 24.42
N VAL A 273 3.31 -1.92 23.57
CA VAL A 273 2.76 -3.22 24.00
C VAL A 273 3.74 -4.04 24.82
N GLU A 274 5.04 -3.98 24.51
CA GLU A 274 6.08 -4.79 25.16
C GLU A 274 6.15 -4.62 26.70
N ILE A 275 6.32 -3.37 27.16
CA ILE A 275 6.44 -3.08 28.60
C ILE A 275 5.72 -1.80 29.03
N VAL A 276 5.52 -0.82 28.14
CA VAL A 276 4.95 0.48 28.53
C VAL A 276 3.49 0.32 28.98
N ILE A 277 2.63 -0.31 28.18
CA ILE A 277 1.24 -0.59 28.54
C ILE A 277 1.14 -1.48 29.78
N PRO A 278 1.72 -2.70 29.81
CA PRO A 278 1.59 -3.56 30.99
C PRO A 278 2.23 -2.91 32.22
N GLY A 279 3.36 -2.21 32.07
CA GLY A 279 4.02 -1.50 33.16
C GLY A 279 3.18 -0.35 33.74
N PHE A 280 2.53 0.45 32.90
CA PHE A 280 1.59 1.48 33.37
C PHE A 280 0.38 0.86 34.09
N LEU A 281 -0.16 -0.26 33.60
CA LEU A 281 -1.24 -0.98 34.28
C LEU A 281 -0.79 -1.57 35.62
N MET A 282 0.44 -2.08 35.72
CA MET A 282 1.03 -2.55 36.98
C MET A 282 1.22 -1.40 37.98
N LEU A 283 1.66 -0.23 37.53
CA LEU A 283 1.76 0.97 38.37
C LEU A 283 0.38 1.48 38.80
N ALA A 284 -0.62 1.48 37.91
CA ALA A 284 -1.98 1.82 38.26
C ALA A 284 -2.55 0.86 39.33
N SER A 285 -2.28 -0.43 39.17
CA SER A 285 -2.64 -1.46 40.16
C SER A 285 -1.94 -1.22 41.50
N LEU A 286 -0.65 -0.84 41.48
CA LEU A 286 0.10 -0.51 42.69
C LEU A 286 -0.53 0.66 43.47
N SER A 287 -1.06 1.67 42.79
CA SER A 287 -1.80 2.77 43.42
C SER A 287 -3.05 2.30 44.14
N LEU A 288 -3.89 1.52 43.46
CA LEU A 288 -5.13 0.99 44.02
C LEU A 288 -4.85 0.08 45.23
N VAL A 289 -3.90 -0.84 45.09
CA VAL A 289 -3.50 -1.73 46.19
C VAL A 289 -2.94 -0.93 47.37
N SER A 290 -2.12 0.09 47.12
CA SER A 290 -1.56 0.92 48.19
C SER A 290 -2.63 1.74 48.90
N LEU A 291 -3.63 2.24 48.19
CA LEU A 291 -4.79 2.93 48.76
C LEU A 291 -5.60 1.99 49.66
N PHE A 292 -5.89 0.78 49.18
CA PHE A 292 -6.61 -0.23 49.94
C PHE A 292 -5.85 -0.64 51.21
N VAL A 293 -4.54 -0.90 51.11
CA VAL A 293 -3.71 -1.26 52.27
C VAL A 293 -3.64 -0.11 53.28
N ALA A 294 -3.46 1.14 52.82
CA ALA A 294 -3.42 2.32 53.70
C ALA A 294 -4.74 2.56 54.45
N SER A 295 -5.87 2.05 53.94
CA SER A 295 -7.17 2.09 54.63
C SER A 295 -7.24 1.18 55.87
N GLY A 296 -6.18 0.41 56.16
CA GLY A 296 -6.05 -0.45 57.33
C GLY A 296 -6.58 -1.87 57.09
N ALA A 297 -6.73 -2.32 55.85
CA ALA A 297 -7.28 -3.64 55.48
C ALA A 297 -6.51 -4.84 56.05
N ASN A 298 -5.19 -4.70 56.27
CA ASN A 298 -4.32 -5.76 56.82
C ASN A 298 -4.16 -5.73 58.35
N SER A 299 -4.81 -4.81 59.06
CA SER A 299 -4.83 -4.85 60.53
C SER A 299 -5.74 -6.00 60.96
N PRO A 300 -5.22 -7.04 61.64
CA PRO A 300 -6.05 -8.12 62.16
C PRO A 300 -7.12 -7.51 63.06
N THR A 301 -8.36 -7.92 62.83
CA THR A 301 -9.45 -7.67 63.76
C THR A 301 -9.11 -8.30 65.10
N GLY A 302 -8.85 -7.48 66.12
CA GLY A 302 -8.79 -7.90 67.53
C GLY A 302 -7.49 -7.55 68.24
N GLY A 303 -7.59 -6.74 69.31
CA GLY A 303 -6.53 -6.50 70.29
C GLY A 303 -6.42 -5.03 70.68
N GLY A 304 -6.83 -4.70 71.90
CA GLY A 304 -7.01 -3.33 72.39
C GLY A 304 -5.74 -2.59 72.85
N SER A 305 -6.02 -1.36 73.29
CA SER A 305 -5.24 -0.44 74.15
C SER A 305 -4.10 0.37 73.53
N GLY A 306 -4.11 1.68 73.85
CA GLY A 306 -2.89 2.48 73.92
C GLY A 306 -2.86 3.82 73.19
N GLU A 307 -3.54 4.82 73.75
CA GLU A 307 -3.09 6.21 73.95
C GLU A 307 -2.66 7.13 72.78
N GLY A 308 -3.33 8.30 72.74
CA GLY A 308 -2.66 9.60 72.69
C GLY A 308 -2.37 10.18 71.30
N GLY A 309 -3.22 11.10 70.82
CA GLY A 309 -2.87 11.96 69.69
C GLY A 309 -4.07 12.64 69.03
N THR A 310 -4.38 13.83 69.51
CA THR A 310 -5.28 14.83 68.92
C THR A 310 -4.96 15.06 67.43
N ASP A 311 -5.96 14.90 66.57
CA ASP A 311 -6.16 15.74 65.38
C ASP A 311 -7.53 15.44 64.76
N ALA A 312 -8.35 16.49 64.76
CA ALA A 312 -9.74 16.52 64.30
C ALA A 312 -9.77 16.72 62.78
N ALA A 313 -9.91 15.62 62.04
CA ALA A 313 -10.36 15.62 60.66
C ALA A 313 -11.15 14.34 60.43
N LEU A 314 -12.49 14.44 60.50
CA LEU A 314 -13.51 13.43 60.16
C LEU A 314 -12.98 11.99 60.02
N LYS A 315 -12.56 11.37 61.14
CA LYS A 315 -11.97 10.03 61.13
C LYS A 315 -13.09 9.00 61.04
N TRP A 316 -13.48 8.68 59.80
CA TRP A 316 -14.37 7.55 59.52
C TRP A 316 -13.86 6.30 60.26
N PRO A 317 -14.74 5.49 60.87
CA PRO A 317 -14.36 4.23 61.48
C PRO A 317 -13.55 3.39 60.49
N PRO A 318 -12.56 2.60 60.95
CA PRO A 318 -11.68 1.82 60.07
C PRO A 318 -12.46 0.88 59.15
N THR A 319 -13.63 0.40 59.57
CA THR A 319 -14.57 -0.36 58.75
C THR A 319 -15.13 0.46 57.59
N ILE A 320 -15.64 1.67 57.85
CA ILE A 320 -16.18 2.54 56.79
C ILE A 320 -15.05 2.98 55.83
N ARG A 321 -13.84 3.23 56.34
CA ARG A 321 -12.66 3.55 55.51
C ARG A 321 -12.26 2.38 54.59
N ARG A 322 -12.34 1.13 55.07
CA ARG A 322 -12.10 -0.08 54.26
C ARG A 322 -13.16 -0.28 53.17
N TRP A 323 -14.45 -0.11 53.50
CA TRP A 323 -15.52 -0.21 52.50
C TRP A 323 -15.45 0.91 51.47
N ALA A 324 -15.13 2.14 51.90
CA ALA A 324 -14.92 3.26 50.99
C ALA A 324 -13.72 3.03 50.06
N SER A 325 -12.58 2.56 50.58
CA SER A 325 -11.40 2.26 49.75
C SER A 325 -11.66 1.10 48.79
N LEU A 326 -12.39 0.07 49.22
CA LEU A 326 -12.82 -1.04 48.36
C LEU A 326 -13.74 -0.52 47.25
N ALA A 327 -14.76 0.28 47.59
CA ALA A 327 -15.68 0.86 46.63
C ALA A 327 -14.95 1.74 45.60
N ILE A 328 -13.95 2.54 46.03
CA ILE A 328 -13.10 3.33 45.14
C ILE A 328 -12.27 2.41 44.23
N CYS A 329 -11.67 1.35 44.77
CA CYS A 329 -10.85 0.42 43.97
C CYS A 329 -11.70 -0.33 42.94
N VAL A 330 -12.88 -0.82 43.35
CA VAL A 330 -13.83 -1.50 42.46
C VAL A 330 -14.37 -0.52 41.42
N GLY A 331 -14.76 0.69 41.82
CA GLY A 331 -15.21 1.73 40.89
C GLY A 331 -14.14 2.11 39.87
N ALA A 332 -12.89 2.33 40.31
CA ALA A 332 -11.77 2.60 39.42
C ALA A 332 -11.51 1.42 38.47
N PHE A 333 -11.53 0.18 38.97
CA PHE A 333 -11.39 -1.01 38.15
C PHE A 333 -12.50 -1.11 37.09
N LEU A 334 -13.76 -0.89 37.47
CA LEU A 334 -14.90 -0.90 36.54
C LEU A 334 -14.79 0.19 35.48
N VAL A 335 -14.34 1.40 35.84
CA VAL A 335 -14.11 2.49 34.89
C VAL A 335 -12.98 2.14 33.92
N LEU A 336 -11.88 1.56 34.40
CA LEU A 336 -10.77 1.12 33.55
C LEU A 336 -11.23 0.03 32.58
N VAL A 337 -11.88 -1.02 33.07
CA VAL A 337 -12.38 -2.13 32.25
C VAL A 337 -13.44 -1.66 31.26
N GLY A 338 -14.41 -0.86 31.71
CA GLY A 338 -15.44 -0.28 30.85
C GLY A 338 -14.85 0.61 29.75
N GLY A 339 -13.82 1.40 30.06
CA GLY A 339 -13.06 2.18 29.09
C GLY A 339 -12.36 1.31 28.04
N GLN A 340 -11.72 0.20 28.46
CA GLN A 340 -11.07 -0.75 27.55
C GLN A 340 -12.07 -1.47 26.63
N LEU A 341 -13.21 -1.88 27.19
CA LEU A 341 -14.28 -2.52 26.43
C LEU A 341 -14.84 -1.53 25.40
N LYS A 342 -15.17 -0.29 25.81
CA LYS A 342 -15.63 0.77 24.91
C LYS A 342 -14.64 1.04 23.77
N ALA A 343 -13.35 1.14 24.09
CA ALA A 343 -12.31 1.39 23.09
C ALA A 343 -12.13 0.23 22.10
N SER A 344 -12.33 -1.01 22.54
CA SER A 344 -12.11 -2.20 21.70
C SER A 344 -13.38 -2.63 20.95
N TYR A 345 -14.57 -2.27 21.46
CA TYR A 345 -15.87 -2.73 20.99
C TYR A 345 -16.08 -2.65 19.46
N PRO A 346 -15.73 -1.53 18.78
CA PRO A 346 -15.99 -1.41 17.34
C PRO A 346 -15.27 -2.47 16.48
N LEU A 347 -14.17 -3.04 16.98
CA LEU A 347 -13.30 -3.93 16.23
C LEU A 347 -13.25 -5.37 16.78
N LEU A 348 -13.93 -5.69 17.89
CA LEU A 348 -13.84 -7.01 18.52
C LEU A 348 -14.28 -8.15 17.58
N ASN A 349 -15.36 -7.90 16.83
CA ASN A 349 -15.98 -8.85 15.89
C ASN A 349 -15.58 -8.61 14.43
N GLN A 350 -14.56 -7.79 14.18
CA GLN A 350 -14.07 -7.54 12.82
C GLN A 350 -12.89 -8.47 12.52
N THR A 351 -12.83 -8.94 11.28
CA THR A 351 -11.73 -9.76 10.75
C THR A 351 -10.99 -8.93 9.71
N GLU A 352 -9.71 -8.64 9.98
CA GLU A 352 -8.84 -8.05 8.96
C GLU A 352 -8.49 -9.08 7.90
N TRP A 353 -8.30 -8.63 6.67
CA TRP A 353 -7.84 -9.45 5.56
C TRP A 353 -8.81 -10.58 5.15
N GLU A 354 -10.09 -10.43 5.48
CA GLU A 354 -11.12 -11.39 5.12
C GLU A 354 -11.12 -11.66 3.60
N ASN A 355 -11.24 -12.93 3.21
CA ASN A 355 -11.25 -13.39 1.81
C ASN A 355 -10.02 -13.00 0.97
N THR A 356 -8.91 -12.59 1.60
CA THR A 356 -7.69 -12.19 0.87
C THR A 356 -6.99 -13.39 0.24
N PHE A 357 -6.91 -14.53 0.94
CA PHE A 357 -6.18 -15.70 0.44
C PHE A 357 -6.81 -16.33 -0.83
N PRO A 358 -8.13 -16.57 -0.89
CA PRO A 358 -8.78 -17.07 -2.12
C PRO A 358 -8.59 -16.11 -3.31
N GLN A 359 -8.58 -14.80 -3.06
CA GLN A 359 -8.30 -13.82 -4.10
C GLN A 359 -6.86 -13.92 -4.62
N LEU A 360 -5.88 -14.09 -3.73
CA LEU A 360 -4.48 -14.30 -4.14
C LEU A 360 -4.30 -15.61 -4.91
N GLU A 361 -5.02 -16.67 -4.52
CA GLU A 361 -5.04 -17.93 -5.25
C GLU A 361 -5.61 -17.77 -6.66
N ASN A 362 -6.73 -17.03 -6.80
CA ASN A 362 -7.30 -16.71 -8.11
C ASN A 362 -6.34 -15.89 -8.98
N LEU A 363 -5.63 -14.90 -8.41
CA LEU A 363 -4.61 -14.14 -9.13
C LEU A 363 -3.43 -15.03 -9.57
N ALA A 364 -3.00 -15.96 -8.72
CA ALA A 364 -1.95 -16.91 -9.06
C ALA A 364 -2.40 -17.91 -10.16
N GLY A 365 -3.67 -18.32 -10.12
CA GLY A 365 -4.33 -19.16 -11.13
C GLY A 365 -4.50 -18.46 -12.47
N ALA A 366 -4.90 -17.18 -12.46
CA ALA A 366 -4.97 -16.32 -13.65
C ALA A 366 -3.61 -16.11 -14.33
N ASN A 367 -2.51 -16.48 -13.66
CA ASN A 367 -1.16 -16.46 -14.19
C ASN A 367 -0.50 -17.85 -14.15
N GLN A 368 -1.28 -18.93 -14.23
CA GLN A 368 -0.76 -20.30 -14.20
C GLN A 368 0.18 -20.59 -15.38
N GLU A 369 -0.13 -20.04 -16.54
CA GLU A 369 0.65 -20.20 -17.76
C GLU A 369 1.91 -19.32 -17.82
N ALA A 370 2.10 -18.38 -16.89
CA ALA A 370 3.29 -17.55 -16.87
C ALA A 370 4.40 -18.20 -16.05
N ASP A 371 5.59 -18.32 -16.63
CA ASP A 371 6.79 -18.81 -15.96
C ASP A 371 7.43 -17.71 -15.11
N VAL A 372 7.23 -16.44 -15.49
CA VAL A 372 7.73 -15.25 -14.81
C VAL A 372 6.64 -14.19 -14.69
N LEU A 373 6.53 -13.59 -13.49
CA LEU A 373 5.68 -12.44 -13.21
C LEU A 373 6.55 -11.21 -12.98
N LEU A 374 6.35 -10.19 -13.82
CA LEU A 374 6.85 -8.84 -13.58
C LEU A 374 5.78 -8.04 -12.84
N LEU A 375 6.15 -7.35 -11.78
CA LEU A 375 5.25 -6.47 -11.04
C LEU A 375 5.69 -5.02 -11.22
N GLU A 376 4.70 -4.19 -11.54
CA GLU A 376 4.85 -2.75 -11.58
C GLU A 376 5.36 -2.19 -10.24
N ARG A 377 6.06 -1.05 -10.30
CA ARG A 377 6.49 -0.34 -9.10
C ARG A 377 5.32 0.42 -8.45
N GLY A 378 5.01 0.03 -7.20
CA GLY A 378 4.19 0.81 -6.26
C GLY A 378 3.55 -0.04 -5.15
N GLN A 379 2.41 0.35 -4.56
CA GLN A 379 1.86 -0.35 -3.38
C GLN A 379 1.45 -1.79 -3.69
N PHE A 380 0.90 -1.97 -4.88
CA PHE A 380 0.54 -3.28 -5.38
C PHE A 380 1.76 -4.23 -5.35
N GLN A 381 2.95 -3.72 -5.68
CA GLN A 381 4.18 -4.50 -5.63
C GLN A 381 4.44 -5.12 -4.25
N ASP A 382 4.40 -4.30 -3.20
CA ASP A 382 4.77 -4.70 -1.84
C ASP A 382 3.73 -5.67 -1.26
N PHE A 383 2.47 -5.53 -1.65
CA PHE A 383 1.39 -6.39 -1.21
C PHE A 383 1.43 -7.79 -1.86
N PHE A 384 1.60 -7.85 -3.19
CA PHE A 384 1.41 -9.09 -3.95
C PHE A 384 2.70 -9.88 -4.18
N SER A 385 3.87 -9.24 -4.17
CA SER A 385 5.14 -9.90 -4.52
C SER A 385 5.50 -11.08 -3.62
N SER A 386 5.44 -10.88 -2.30
CA SER A 386 5.83 -11.90 -1.32
C SER A 386 4.86 -13.08 -1.29
N PRO A 387 3.52 -12.89 -1.25
CA PRO A 387 2.58 -14.00 -1.34
C PRO A 387 2.73 -14.81 -2.64
N LEU A 388 2.77 -14.15 -3.79
CA LEU A 388 2.90 -14.84 -5.08
C LEU A 388 4.19 -15.68 -5.16
N LYS A 389 5.28 -15.17 -4.61
CA LYS A 389 6.58 -15.86 -4.60
C LYS A 389 6.66 -17.00 -3.59
N PHE A 390 6.31 -16.74 -2.33
CA PHE A 390 6.60 -17.67 -1.23
C PHE A 390 5.45 -18.64 -0.92
N ILE A 391 4.21 -18.27 -1.21
CA ILE A 391 3.03 -19.12 -1.00
C ILE A 391 2.68 -19.86 -2.29
N PHE A 392 2.61 -19.14 -3.41
CA PHE A 392 2.19 -19.71 -4.70
C PHE A 392 3.35 -20.10 -5.62
N HIS A 393 4.59 -20.04 -5.11
CA HIS A 393 5.81 -20.47 -5.80
C HIS A 393 6.01 -19.90 -7.21
N LYS A 394 5.53 -18.68 -7.46
CA LYS A 394 5.75 -17.97 -8.73
C LYS A 394 7.14 -17.34 -8.78
N THR A 395 7.73 -17.29 -9.97
CA THR A 395 8.95 -16.51 -10.20
C THR A 395 8.57 -15.04 -10.34
N VAL A 396 8.75 -14.27 -9.26
CA VAL A 396 8.35 -12.86 -9.21
C VAL A 396 9.57 -11.93 -9.28
N TYR A 397 9.54 -10.99 -10.21
CA TYR A 397 10.47 -9.86 -10.31
C TYR A 397 9.70 -8.55 -10.26
N THR A 398 10.31 -7.52 -9.69
CA THR A 398 9.65 -6.23 -9.47
C THR A 398 10.47 -5.09 -10.04
N PHE A 399 9.84 -4.08 -10.64
CA PHE A 399 10.57 -2.89 -11.06
C PHE A 399 11.10 -2.12 -9.86
N ALA A 400 12.37 -1.68 -9.94
CA ALA A 400 13.01 -0.92 -8.87
C ALA A 400 12.55 0.55 -8.80
N ASN A 401 12.09 1.10 -9.93
CA ASN A 401 11.64 2.47 -10.07
C ASN A 401 10.55 2.57 -11.15
N ASN A 402 9.89 3.71 -11.25
CA ASN A 402 8.81 3.97 -12.22
C ASN A 402 9.32 4.29 -13.63
N LYS A 403 10.64 4.25 -13.85
CA LYS A 403 11.28 4.55 -15.15
C LYS A 403 12.34 3.50 -15.48
N PRO A 404 11.96 2.22 -15.61
CA PRO A 404 12.90 1.15 -15.88
C PRO A 404 13.63 1.39 -17.21
N GLY A 405 14.92 1.05 -17.27
CA GLY A 405 15.71 1.23 -18.48
C GLY A 405 15.27 0.28 -19.60
N VAL A 406 14.74 0.84 -20.69
CA VAL A 406 14.20 0.06 -21.84
C VAL A 406 15.22 -0.96 -22.38
N GLN A 407 16.49 -0.59 -22.52
CA GLN A 407 17.54 -1.50 -23.01
C GLN A 407 17.85 -2.65 -22.05
N ALA A 408 17.68 -2.44 -20.74
CA ALA A 408 17.87 -3.49 -19.75
C ALA A 408 16.67 -4.45 -19.76
N PHE A 409 15.46 -3.89 -19.86
CA PHE A 409 14.23 -4.65 -20.04
C PHE A 409 14.27 -5.52 -21.30
N ASP A 410 14.63 -4.94 -22.45
CA ASP A 410 14.70 -5.66 -23.73
C ASP A 410 15.69 -6.83 -23.69
N ARG A 411 16.86 -6.63 -23.07
CA ARG A 411 17.86 -7.71 -22.91
C ARG A 411 17.33 -8.85 -22.03
N LEU A 412 16.71 -8.52 -20.91
CA LEU A 412 16.13 -9.51 -20.00
C LEU A 412 15.01 -10.31 -20.67
N MET A 413 14.15 -9.62 -21.41
CA MET A 413 13.07 -10.25 -22.18
C MET A 413 13.61 -11.12 -23.31
N ASP A 414 14.67 -10.70 -24.01
CA ASP A 414 15.35 -11.51 -25.03
C ASP A 414 15.89 -12.82 -24.45
N GLU A 415 16.54 -12.76 -23.28
CA GLU A 415 17.05 -13.94 -22.58
C GLU A 415 15.93 -14.91 -22.17
N TRP A 416 14.83 -14.40 -21.58
CA TRP A 416 13.69 -15.23 -21.18
C TRP A 416 12.96 -15.83 -22.37
N THR A 417 12.78 -15.06 -23.44
CA THR A 417 12.16 -15.54 -24.68
C THR A 417 13.00 -16.64 -25.32
N GLN A 418 14.34 -16.49 -25.34
CA GLN A 418 15.26 -17.53 -25.83
C GLN A 418 15.19 -18.81 -24.99
N GLN A 419 14.92 -18.69 -23.69
CA GLN A 419 14.70 -19.82 -22.78
C GLN A 419 13.29 -20.42 -22.89
N GLY A 420 12.43 -19.89 -23.76
CA GLY A 420 11.03 -20.34 -23.91
C GLY A 420 10.12 -19.96 -22.74
N LYS A 421 10.52 -19.00 -21.89
CA LYS A 421 9.72 -18.55 -20.75
C LYS A 421 8.62 -17.59 -21.19
N ARG A 422 7.41 -17.82 -20.67
CA ARG A 422 6.26 -16.93 -20.80
C ARG A 422 6.25 -15.93 -19.66
N VAL A 423 6.06 -14.66 -20.00
CA VAL A 423 6.16 -13.56 -19.05
C VAL A 423 4.84 -12.79 -19.03
N ASN A 424 4.27 -12.67 -17.84
CA ASN A 424 3.16 -11.75 -17.61
C ASN A 424 3.63 -10.56 -16.77
N LEU A 425 3.07 -9.40 -17.04
CA LEU A 425 3.23 -8.20 -16.23
C LEU A 425 1.93 -7.91 -15.50
N LEU A 426 2.04 -7.75 -14.20
CA LEU A 426 0.97 -7.31 -13.33
C LEU A 426 1.23 -5.83 -13.04
N ALA A 427 0.41 -4.98 -13.63
CA ALA A 427 0.42 -3.55 -13.39
C ALA A 427 -0.78 -3.14 -12.55
N SER A 428 -0.67 -2.01 -11.90
CA SER A 428 -1.84 -1.31 -11.38
C SER A 428 -2.01 -0.02 -12.18
N GLU A 429 -2.83 0.91 -11.72
CA GLU A 429 -2.99 2.22 -12.38
C GLU A 429 -1.84 3.18 -12.02
N GLU A 430 -0.73 2.64 -11.54
CA GLU A 430 0.47 3.35 -11.15
C GLU A 430 1.24 3.83 -12.41
N GLN A 431 2.11 4.82 -12.21
CA GLN A 431 2.67 5.65 -13.29
C GLN A 431 4.04 5.11 -13.74
N THR A 432 4.14 3.86 -14.18
CA THR A 432 5.39 3.35 -14.75
C THR A 432 5.53 3.72 -16.22
N GLU A 433 6.66 4.30 -16.56
CA GLU A 433 7.04 4.70 -17.91
C GLU A 433 7.93 3.62 -18.54
N LEU A 434 7.33 2.77 -19.38
CA LEU A 434 8.05 1.73 -20.10
C LEU A 434 7.41 1.47 -21.47
N HIS A 435 8.18 1.71 -22.53
CA HIS A 435 7.80 1.39 -23.91
C HIS A 435 8.95 0.64 -24.58
N SER A 436 8.71 -0.60 -25.00
CA SER A 436 9.64 -1.39 -25.80
C SER A 436 9.20 -1.40 -27.26
N ARG A 437 10.17 -1.34 -28.19
CA ARG A 437 9.91 -1.58 -29.63
C ARG A 437 9.94 -3.08 -29.97
N LYS A 438 10.60 -3.89 -29.14
CA LYS A 438 10.77 -5.33 -29.35
C LYS A 438 9.65 -6.16 -28.74
N TYR A 439 8.99 -5.66 -27.70
CA TYR A 439 7.97 -6.37 -26.95
C TYR A 439 6.71 -5.53 -26.81
N ARG A 440 5.56 -6.18 -27.01
CA ARG A 440 4.24 -5.58 -26.82
C ARG A 440 3.65 -6.04 -25.49
N PHE A 441 2.96 -5.11 -24.83
CA PHE A 441 2.17 -5.38 -23.63
C PHE A 441 0.74 -5.67 -24.09
N VAL A 442 0.42 -6.94 -24.30
CA VAL A 442 -0.91 -7.36 -24.75
C VAL A 442 -1.81 -7.47 -23.52
N PRO A 443 -2.87 -6.67 -23.39
CA PRO A 443 -3.84 -6.85 -22.31
C PRO A 443 -4.35 -8.30 -22.29
N LYS A 444 -4.50 -8.89 -21.10
CA LYS A 444 -5.02 -10.24 -20.93
C LYS A 444 -6.29 -10.23 -20.08
N GLU A 445 -6.22 -9.66 -18.89
CA GLU A 445 -7.33 -9.69 -17.93
C GLU A 445 -7.18 -8.55 -16.91
N ARG A 446 -8.28 -8.19 -16.25
CA ARG A 446 -8.25 -7.37 -15.04
C ARG A 446 -8.66 -8.18 -13.83
N PHE A 447 -7.82 -8.17 -12.82
CA PHE A 447 -8.10 -8.76 -11.53
C PHE A 447 -8.45 -7.67 -10.52
N ARG A 448 -9.64 -7.76 -9.91
CA ARG A 448 -10.06 -6.84 -8.86
C ARG A 448 -9.82 -7.50 -7.51
N PHE A 449 -8.97 -6.87 -6.73
CA PHE A 449 -8.73 -7.23 -5.35
C PHE A 449 -9.53 -6.32 -4.44
N HIS A 450 -10.22 -6.91 -3.47
CA HIS A 450 -10.95 -6.18 -2.43
C HIS A 450 -10.81 -6.89 -1.10
N THR A 451 -10.29 -6.19 -0.11
CA THR A 451 -10.20 -6.68 1.27
C THR A 451 -10.54 -5.58 2.25
N ARG A 452 -10.71 -5.94 3.52
CA ARG A 452 -10.98 -4.98 4.60
C ARG A 452 -9.80 -4.92 5.56
N VAL A 453 -9.38 -3.70 5.86
CA VAL A 453 -8.31 -3.39 6.80
C VAL A 453 -8.84 -2.44 7.87
N VAL A 454 -8.25 -2.40 9.06
CA VAL A 454 -8.63 -1.39 10.04
C VAL A 454 -8.30 0.01 9.50
N GLU A 455 -9.19 0.96 9.77
CA GLU A 455 -9.00 2.35 9.33
C GLU A 455 -7.66 2.95 9.78
N GLN A 456 -7.00 3.65 8.87
CA GLN A 456 -5.75 4.34 9.19
C GLN A 456 -6.05 5.66 9.90
N THR A 457 -5.63 5.76 11.16
CA THR A 457 -5.93 6.94 12.01
C THR A 457 -4.69 7.41 12.74
N TYR A 458 -4.52 8.73 12.83
CA TYR A 458 -3.33 9.35 13.43
C TYR A 458 -3.63 10.04 14.77
N GLU A 459 -4.77 10.75 14.86
CA GLU A 459 -5.13 11.61 15.99
C GLU A 459 -6.23 11.05 16.88
N ARG A 460 -6.78 9.88 16.52
CA ARG A 460 -7.81 9.17 17.26
C ARG A 460 -7.61 7.67 17.15
N MET A 461 -8.29 6.92 18.01
CA MET A 461 -8.36 5.47 17.88
C MET A 461 -9.15 5.05 16.64
N PRO A 462 -8.77 3.92 16.01
CA PRO A 462 -9.57 3.32 14.96
C PRO A 462 -10.94 2.86 15.49
N GLN A 463 -12.00 3.08 14.71
CA GLN A 463 -13.40 2.78 15.02
C GLN A 463 -14.10 1.99 13.92
N SER A 464 -13.52 1.89 12.72
CA SER A 464 -14.13 1.22 11.58
C SER A 464 -13.13 0.42 10.74
N MET A 465 -13.66 -0.34 9.78
CA MET A 465 -12.90 -1.10 8.80
C MET A 465 -13.05 -0.41 7.44
N GLU A 466 -11.93 -0.13 6.79
CA GLU A 466 -11.85 0.48 5.47
C GLU A 466 -11.64 -0.59 4.38
N ASP A 467 -12.18 -0.32 3.20
CA ASP A 467 -11.98 -1.16 2.03
C ASP A 467 -10.65 -0.84 1.36
N LEU A 468 -9.76 -1.83 1.28
CA LEU A 468 -8.57 -1.77 0.45
C LEU A 468 -8.87 -2.44 -0.90
N ARG A 469 -8.77 -1.67 -1.98
CA ARG A 469 -9.09 -2.13 -3.33
C ARG A 469 -7.91 -1.90 -4.27
N PHE A 470 -7.56 -2.92 -5.05
CA PHE A 470 -6.62 -2.80 -6.16
C PHE A 470 -7.27 -3.29 -7.45
N THR A 471 -7.11 -2.53 -8.52
CA THR A 471 -7.37 -3.02 -9.88
C THR A 471 -6.03 -3.38 -10.50
N VAL A 472 -5.83 -4.67 -10.73
CA VAL A 472 -4.62 -5.23 -11.32
C VAL A 472 -4.88 -5.48 -12.79
N GLN A 473 -4.10 -4.88 -13.65
CA GLN A 473 -4.09 -5.09 -15.09
C GLN A 473 -3.03 -6.13 -15.42
N ILE A 474 -3.44 -7.26 -15.99
CA ILE A 474 -2.54 -8.34 -16.39
C ILE A 474 -2.26 -8.18 -17.88
N TYR A 475 -0.97 -8.11 -18.22
CA TYR A 475 -0.48 -8.05 -19.58
C TYR A 475 0.34 -9.30 -19.88
N LYS A 476 0.11 -9.90 -21.05
CA LYS A 476 1.01 -10.89 -21.64
C LYS A 476 2.09 -10.15 -22.43
N LEU A 477 3.35 -10.48 -22.17
CA LEU A 477 4.46 -9.91 -22.93
C LEU A 477 4.76 -10.80 -24.13
N GLU A 478 4.64 -10.22 -25.31
CA GLU A 478 4.90 -10.93 -26.57
C GLU A 478 5.93 -10.19 -27.40
N ARG A 479 6.77 -10.94 -28.12
CA ARG A 479 7.71 -10.35 -29.05
C ARG A 479 6.95 -9.70 -30.20
N ASN A 480 7.29 -8.46 -30.51
CA ASN A 480 6.72 -7.76 -31.64
C ASN A 480 7.30 -8.35 -32.93
N LEU A 481 6.53 -9.22 -33.59
CA LEU A 481 6.90 -9.84 -34.87
C LEU A 481 6.48 -8.99 -36.07
N GLN A 482 5.54 -8.06 -35.87
CA GLN A 482 5.21 -7.05 -36.86
C GLN A 482 6.12 -5.85 -36.61
N GLN A 483 6.75 -5.32 -37.66
CA GLN A 483 7.39 -4.03 -37.59
C GLN A 483 6.28 -3.03 -37.26
N ASP A 484 6.30 -2.45 -36.05
CA ASP A 484 5.28 -1.48 -35.61
C ASP A 484 4.99 -0.52 -36.77
N ASP A 485 3.70 -0.23 -37.01
CA ASP A 485 3.31 0.93 -37.80
C ASP A 485 3.80 2.14 -37.02
N SER A 486 5.06 2.54 -37.22
CA SER A 486 5.74 3.64 -36.53
C SER A 486 5.03 4.98 -36.71
N ASP A 487 4.04 4.98 -37.61
CA ASP A 487 3.08 6.02 -37.89
C ASP A 487 1.91 6.07 -36.89
N SER A 488 1.68 5.08 -36.00
CA SER A 488 0.51 5.09 -35.11
C SER A 488 0.76 4.60 -33.67
N ILE A 489 0.02 5.18 -32.72
CA ILE A 489 0.01 4.79 -31.31
C ILE A 489 -1.45 4.75 -30.84
N ALA A 490 -1.84 3.64 -30.24
CA ALA A 490 -3.13 3.46 -29.59
C ALA A 490 -2.96 3.24 -28.09
N VAL A 491 -3.77 3.93 -27.28
CA VAL A 491 -3.84 3.77 -25.83
C VAL A 491 -5.27 3.43 -25.45
N ASN A 492 -5.48 2.20 -24.97
CA ASN A 492 -6.71 1.82 -24.30
C ASN A 492 -6.64 2.36 -22.87
N ILE A 493 -7.51 3.30 -22.50
CA ILE A 493 -7.38 3.98 -21.22
C ILE A 493 -7.67 3.04 -20.03
N GLY A 494 -8.36 1.92 -20.27
CA GLY A 494 -8.57 0.87 -19.28
C GLY A 494 -7.40 -0.11 -19.12
N TYR A 495 -6.35 0.02 -19.95
CA TYR A 495 -5.09 -0.71 -19.87
C TYR A 495 -3.94 0.26 -20.19
N ASN A 496 -3.54 1.03 -19.18
CA ASN A 496 -2.70 2.22 -19.36
C ASN A 496 -1.24 2.04 -18.93
N PHE A 497 -0.78 0.80 -18.73
CA PHE A 497 0.61 0.56 -18.35
C PHE A 497 1.57 1.15 -19.39
N GLY A 498 2.66 1.74 -18.91
CA GLY A 498 3.68 2.35 -19.75
C GLY A 498 3.43 3.84 -20.05
N PHE A 499 2.19 4.33 -19.92
CA PHE A 499 1.83 5.71 -20.27
C PHE A 499 1.67 6.61 -19.04
N MET A 500 2.33 7.77 -19.07
CA MET A 500 2.18 8.78 -18.02
C MET A 500 0.84 9.50 -18.18
N THR A 501 0.01 9.45 -17.14
CA THR A 501 -1.31 10.10 -17.10
C THR A 501 -1.43 11.01 -15.88
N SER A 502 -2.13 12.13 -15.98
CA SER A 502 -2.43 12.98 -14.82
C SER A 502 -3.83 13.52 -14.93
N GLY A 503 -4.50 13.70 -13.79
CA GLY A 503 -5.87 14.22 -13.75
C GLY A 503 -6.94 13.27 -14.29
N PHE A 504 -6.67 11.96 -14.34
CA PHE A 504 -7.68 10.92 -14.62
C PHE A 504 -7.93 10.07 -13.37
N TYR A 505 -9.19 9.80 -13.07
CA TYR A 505 -9.59 8.90 -11.98
C TYR A 505 -9.44 7.43 -12.36
N ALA A 506 -9.67 6.52 -11.41
CA ALA A 506 -9.53 5.09 -11.65
C ALA A 506 -10.45 4.55 -12.76
N THR A 507 -10.09 3.42 -13.35
CA THR A 507 -10.84 2.77 -14.42
C THR A 507 -12.17 2.24 -13.91
N GLU A 508 -13.24 2.58 -14.61
CA GLU A 508 -14.61 2.15 -14.38
C GLU A 508 -15.14 1.39 -15.60
N LEU A 509 -16.29 0.72 -15.46
CA LEU A 509 -16.99 0.05 -16.56
C LEU A 509 -18.31 0.77 -16.81
N SER A 510 -18.64 0.98 -18.08
CA SER A 510 -19.96 1.50 -18.49
C SER A 510 -21.04 0.45 -18.25
N SER A 511 -22.32 0.83 -18.45
CA SER A 511 -23.44 -0.13 -18.47
C SER A 511 -23.26 -1.25 -19.50
N ASP A 512 -22.48 -0.98 -20.54
CA ASP A 512 -22.23 -1.89 -21.65
C ASP A 512 -20.89 -2.63 -21.46
N TYR A 513 -20.35 -2.63 -20.23
CA TYR A 513 -19.07 -3.24 -19.84
C TYR A 513 -17.84 -2.68 -20.57
N GLU A 514 -17.95 -1.49 -21.20
CA GLU A 514 -16.80 -0.83 -21.81
C GLU A 514 -15.95 -0.11 -20.74
N PRO A 515 -14.62 -0.29 -20.72
CA PRO A 515 -13.77 0.39 -19.76
C PRO A 515 -13.60 1.88 -20.07
N PHE A 516 -13.67 2.74 -19.06
CA PHE A 516 -13.41 4.16 -19.25
C PHE A 516 -12.77 4.77 -18.00
N ARG A 517 -12.21 5.99 -18.14
CA ARG A 517 -11.76 6.81 -17.01
C ARG A 517 -12.43 8.16 -17.06
N TRP A 518 -12.87 8.64 -15.89
CA TRP A 518 -13.28 10.03 -15.72
C TRP A 518 -12.06 10.95 -15.71
N SER A 519 -12.17 12.10 -16.38
CA SER A 519 -11.21 13.21 -16.23
C SER A 519 -11.56 14.06 -15.01
N GLY A 520 -10.57 14.74 -14.45
CA GLY A 520 -10.77 15.96 -13.67
C GLY A 520 -10.84 17.20 -14.57
N ALA A 521 -10.78 18.38 -13.97
CA ALA A 521 -10.86 19.66 -14.69
C ALA A 521 -9.68 19.90 -15.65
N LYS A 522 -8.49 19.40 -15.28
CA LYS A 522 -7.29 19.37 -16.11
C LYS A 522 -6.73 17.96 -16.10
N SER A 523 -6.50 17.40 -17.27
CA SER A 523 -5.91 16.08 -17.41
C SER A 523 -4.88 16.04 -18.54
N THR A 524 -3.88 15.16 -18.44
CA THR A 524 -2.82 15.05 -19.42
C THR A 524 -2.42 13.59 -19.66
N LEU A 525 -2.03 13.27 -20.89
CA LEU A 525 -1.45 11.99 -21.30
C LEU A 525 -0.18 12.23 -22.11
N GLU A 526 0.88 11.48 -21.83
CA GLU A 526 2.06 11.44 -22.70
C GLU A 526 2.04 10.20 -23.59
N LEU A 527 2.10 10.41 -24.90
CA LEU A 527 2.29 9.38 -25.90
C LEU A 527 3.77 9.28 -26.28
N PRO A 528 4.28 8.07 -26.58
CA PRO A 528 5.62 7.90 -27.11
C PRO A 528 5.79 8.61 -28.47
N ARG A 529 7.03 8.60 -28.97
CA ARG A 529 7.38 9.16 -30.28
C ARG A 529 6.66 8.40 -31.40
N ILE A 530 6.15 9.13 -32.39
CA ILE A 530 5.79 8.61 -33.73
C ILE A 530 6.81 9.07 -34.77
N GLU A 531 7.04 8.24 -35.79
CA GLU A 531 7.88 8.56 -36.94
C GLU A 531 7.00 9.07 -38.09
N ALA A 532 6.38 10.23 -37.89
CA ALA A 532 5.50 10.82 -38.90
C ALA A 532 6.32 11.61 -39.95
N ALA A 533 6.13 11.34 -41.24
CA ALA A 533 6.59 12.22 -42.32
C ALA A 533 5.56 13.32 -42.66
N HIS A 534 4.29 13.08 -42.33
CA HIS A 534 3.15 13.92 -42.67
C HIS A 534 2.34 14.32 -41.44
N ASP A 535 1.33 15.16 -41.63
CA ASP A 535 0.33 15.49 -40.60
C ASP A 535 -0.24 14.21 -39.95
N ALA A 536 -0.76 14.34 -38.74
CA ALA A 536 -1.38 13.26 -38.00
C ALA A 536 -2.84 13.59 -37.68
N VAL A 537 -3.60 12.57 -37.32
CA VAL A 537 -4.93 12.66 -36.75
C VAL A 537 -4.91 12.08 -35.33
N LEU A 538 -5.52 12.82 -34.41
CA LEU A 538 -5.79 12.36 -33.06
C LEU A 538 -7.26 11.93 -32.99
N LEU A 539 -7.49 10.66 -32.68
CA LEU A 539 -8.81 10.06 -32.50
C LEU A 539 -9.06 9.85 -31.01
N LEU A 540 -10.17 10.41 -30.51
CA LEU A 540 -10.53 10.39 -29.10
C LEU A 540 -11.94 9.84 -28.96
N ARG A 541 -12.11 8.68 -28.30
CA ARG A 541 -13.46 8.18 -27.99
C ARG A 541 -13.91 8.71 -26.65
N LEU A 542 -14.71 9.78 -26.67
CA LEU A 542 -15.13 10.55 -25.50
C LEU A 542 -16.64 10.47 -25.30
N ARG A 543 -17.06 10.68 -24.05
CA ARG A 543 -18.45 10.87 -23.62
C ARG A 543 -18.51 11.96 -22.57
N GLN A 544 -19.53 12.81 -22.60
CA GLN A 544 -19.76 13.84 -21.58
C GLN A 544 -21.18 13.72 -21.06
N ASP A 545 -21.33 13.03 -19.92
CA ASP A 545 -22.63 12.71 -19.32
C ASP A 545 -22.81 13.47 -18.00
N PHE A 546 -23.34 14.68 -18.11
CA PHE A 546 -23.60 15.55 -16.96
C PHE A 546 -25.05 15.39 -16.48
N PRO A 547 -25.31 15.50 -15.16
CA PRO A 547 -26.67 15.46 -14.62
C PRO A 547 -27.60 16.50 -15.23
N ARG A 548 -28.90 16.17 -15.30
CA ARG A 548 -29.93 17.07 -15.84
C ARG A 548 -29.90 18.41 -15.10
N GLY A 549 -29.79 19.51 -15.85
CA GLY A 549 -29.74 20.88 -15.32
C GLY A 549 -28.34 21.49 -15.26
N ILE A 550 -27.28 20.69 -15.43
CA ILE A 550 -25.91 21.21 -15.58
C ILE A 550 -25.55 21.20 -17.06
N ILE A 551 -25.21 22.37 -17.61
CA ILE A 551 -24.76 22.51 -19.00
C ILE A 551 -23.23 22.48 -19.00
N PRO A 552 -22.59 21.40 -19.49
CA PRO A 552 -21.15 21.35 -19.52
C PRO A 552 -20.58 22.29 -20.58
N ALA A 553 -19.42 22.89 -20.26
CA ALA A 553 -18.59 23.58 -21.23
C ALA A 553 -17.90 22.57 -22.17
N PRO A 554 -17.58 22.97 -23.41
CA PRO A 554 -16.79 22.15 -24.33
C PRO A 554 -15.47 21.68 -23.71
N VAL A 555 -15.03 20.49 -24.10
CA VAL A 555 -13.73 19.93 -23.76
C VAL A 555 -12.69 20.57 -24.70
N ARG A 556 -11.75 21.31 -24.14
CA ARG A 556 -10.65 21.93 -24.89
C ARG A 556 -9.48 20.96 -24.94
N ILE A 557 -9.04 20.62 -26.15
CA ILE A 557 -8.03 19.61 -26.41
C ILE A 557 -6.76 20.29 -26.91
N PHE A 558 -5.67 20.09 -26.20
CA PHE A 558 -4.36 20.66 -26.50
C PHE A 558 -3.38 19.54 -26.88
N PHE A 559 -2.57 19.79 -27.89
CA PHE A 559 -1.48 18.92 -28.31
C PHE A 559 -0.17 19.70 -28.29
N ASN A 560 0.80 19.24 -27.50
CA ASN A 560 2.06 19.94 -27.23
C ASN A 560 1.83 21.44 -26.95
N GLU A 561 0.94 21.71 -25.98
CA GLU A 561 0.57 23.05 -25.49
C GLU A 561 -0.28 23.92 -26.42
N ARG A 562 -0.51 23.50 -27.67
CA ARG A 562 -1.38 24.23 -28.61
C ARG A 562 -2.79 23.67 -28.63
N LEU A 563 -3.80 24.53 -28.58
CA LEU A 563 -5.20 24.14 -28.76
C LEU A 563 -5.41 23.62 -30.19
N ILE A 564 -5.90 22.39 -30.33
CA ILE A 564 -6.18 21.75 -31.62
C ILE A 564 -7.67 21.54 -31.87
N ASP A 565 -8.48 21.46 -30.80
CA ASP A 565 -9.94 21.30 -30.92
C ASP A 565 -10.68 21.77 -29.65
N GLU A 566 -11.95 22.11 -29.81
CA GLU A 566 -12.89 22.42 -28.74
C GLU A 566 -14.22 21.71 -29.04
N SER A 567 -14.38 20.51 -28.50
CA SER A 567 -15.48 19.61 -28.82
C SER A 567 -16.46 19.50 -27.66
N LYS A 568 -17.74 19.27 -27.94
CA LYS A 568 -18.77 19.03 -26.93
C LYS A 568 -19.30 17.59 -27.07
N PRO A 569 -18.65 16.59 -26.43
CA PRO A 569 -19.03 15.21 -26.58
C PRO A 569 -20.49 14.98 -26.17
N SER A 570 -21.16 14.05 -26.83
CA SER A 570 -22.53 13.66 -26.48
C SER A 570 -22.59 12.83 -25.19
N SER A 571 -23.81 12.50 -24.74
CA SER A 571 -24.04 11.57 -23.63
C SER A 571 -23.76 10.10 -24.00
N LYS A 572 -23.41 9.81 -25.26
CA LYS A 572 -22.93 8.50 -25.73
C LYS A 572 -21.45 8.62 -26.11
N PHE A 573 -20.72 7.49 -26.05
CA PHE A 573 -19.36 7.45 -26.56
C PHE A 573 -19.35 7.71 -28.06
N GLU A 574 -18.60 8.74 -28.47
CA GLU A 574 -18.38 9.07 -29.87
C GLU A 574 -16.90 9.35 -30.14
N VAL A 575 -16.50 9.22 -31.40
CA VAL A 575 -15.11 9.43 -31.83
C VAL A 575 -14.94 10.84 -32.35
N ILE A 576 -14.20 11.65 -31.60
CA ILE A 576 -13.76 12.99 -32.00
C ILE A 576 -12.45 12.86 -32.78
N LYS A 577 -12.35 13.56 -33.91
CA LYS A 577 -11.18 13.56 -34.79
C LYS A 577 -10.56 14.95 -34.80
N CYS A 578 -9.32 15.08 -34.32
CA CYS A 578 -8.60 16.34 -34.30
C CYS A 578 -7.41 16.26 -35.26
N ALA A 579 -7.28 17.24 -36.16
CA ALA A 579 -6.11 17.33 -37.04
C ALA A 579 -4.88 17.81 -36.24
N VAL A 580 -3.74 17.14 -36.43
CA VAL A 580 -2.48 17.45 -35.77
C VAL A 580 -1.44 17.76 -36.85
N PRO A 581 -1.19 19.04 -37.17
CA PRO A 581 -0.17 19.43 -38.12
C PRO A 581 1.20 18.83 -37.78
N ARG A 582 1.95 18.48 -38.80
CA ARG A 582 3.29 17.89 -38.69
C ARG A 582 4.26 18.73 -37.86
N SER A 583 4.07 20.06 -37.86
CA SER A 583 4.85 21.03 -37.08
C SER A 583 4.59 20.97 -35.58
N LEU A 584 3.47 20.40 -35.13
CA LEU A 584 3.16 20.19 -33.72
C LEU A 584 3.67 18.84 -33.19
N LEU A 585 4.06 17.92 -34.06
CA LEU A 585 4.58 16.62 -33.66
C LEU A 585 6.01 16.75 -33.14
N ASN A 586 6.23 16.28 -31.91
CA ASN A 586 7.56 16.13 -31.35
C ASN A 586 8.18 14.82 -31.88
N LEU A 587 9.03 14.94 -32.89
CA LEU A 587 9.71 13.79 -33.50
C LEU A 587 10.89 13.27 -32.68
N GLY A 588 11.49 14.14 -31.87
CA GLY A 588 12.67 13.82 -31.07
C GLY A 588 12.32 13.24 -29.70
N GLY A 589 11.04 13.25 -29.32
CA GLY A 589 10.60 12.90 -27.97
C GLY A 589 9.11 12.55 -27.91
N LYS A 590 8.55 12.68 -26.71
CA LYS A 590 7.15 12.36 -26.44
C LYS A 590 6.21 13.45 -26.92
N ASN A 591 4.97 13.06 -27.19
CA ASN A 591 3.89 13.97 -27.51
C ASN A 591 2.92 14.05 -26.33
N LYS A 592 2.61 15.26 -25.88
CA LYS A 592 1.72 15.50 -24.74
C LYS A 592 0.35 15.94 -25.23
N ILE A 593 -0.68 15.26 -24.75
CA ILE A 593 -2.08 15.65 -24.92
C ILE A 593 -2.56 16.19 -23.59
N ALA A 594 -3.21 17.35 -23.60
CA ALA A 594 -3.83 17.92 -22.41
C ALA A 594 -5.30 18.27 -22.68
N PHE A 595 -6.13 18.08 -21.67
CA PHE A 595 -7.55 18.38 -21.73
C PHE A 595 -7.91 19.37 -20.63
N SER A 596 -8.83 20.28 -20.96
CA SER A 596 -9.48 21.15 -19.99
C SER A 596 -10.99 20.99 -20.15
N SER A 597 -11.69 20.65 -19.06
CA SER A 597 -13.14 20.47 -19.08
C SER A 597 -13.80 21.09 -17.84
N SER A 598 -15.09 21.37 -17.95
CA SER A 598 -15.93 21.55 -16.77
C SER A 598 -16.02 20.25 -15.96
N THR A 599 -16.31 20.34 -14.66
CA THR A 599 -16.53 19.19 -13.77
C THR A 599 -17.80 19.38 -12.95
N PHE A 600 -18.32 18.28 -12.41
CA PHE A 600 -19.33 18.29 -11.37
C PHE A 600 -18.95 17.31 -10.25
N CYS A 601 -19.46 17.55 -9.04
CA CYS A 601 -19.25 16.68 -7.89
C CYS A 601 -20.58 16.00 -7.52
N PRO A 602 -20.71 14.67 -7.68
CA PRO A 602 -21.94 13.94 -7.35
C PRO A 602 -22.41 14.16 -5.91
N ALA A 603 -21.50 14.28 -4.94
CA ALA A 603 -21.85 14.53 -3.54
C ALA A 603 -22.57 15.86 -3.31
N ARG A 604 -22.30 16.89 -4.12
CA ARG A 604 -23.05 18.16 -4.07
C ARG A 604 -24.46 18.06 -4.64
N LEU A 605 -24.78 16.95 -5.30
CA LEU A 605 -26.07 16.65 -5.91
C LEU A 605 -26.82 15.53 -5.17
N GLY A 606 -26.35 15.13 -3.99
CA GLY A 606 -26.99 14.11 -3.14
C GLY A 606 -26.48 12.67 -3.35
N GLY A 607 -25.35 12.47 -4.04
CA GLY A 607 -24.64 11.19 -4.08
C GLY A 607 -23.57 11.04 -2.99
N ASP A 608 -22.84 9.92 -3.01
CA ASP A 608 -21.73 9.66 -2.07
C ASP A 608 -20.33 9.94 -2.66
N ASP A 609 -20.24 10.18 -3.97
CA ASP A 609 -18.98 10.38 -4.67
C ASP A 609 -18.51 11.84 -4.61
N ILE A 610 -17.37 12.08 -3.96
CA ILE A 610 -16.78 13.40 -3.72
C ILE A 610 -15.85 13.88 -4.85
N ARG A 611 -15.62 13.08 -5.89
CA ARG A 611 -14.73 13.43 -7.00
C ARG A 611 -15.31 14.56 -7.85
N GLU A 612 -14.42 15.28 -8.53
CA GLU A 612 -14.79 16.32 -9.50
C GLU A 612 -14.73 15.73 -10.92
N LEU A 613 -15.85 15.21 -11.39
CA LEU A 613 -15.96 14.41 -12.62
C LEU A 613 -16.19 15.30 -13.85
N GLY A 614 -15.32 15.15 -14.85
CA GLY A 614 -15.35 15.87 -16.13
C GLY A 614 -15.95 15.05 -17.27
N PHE A 615 -15.16 14.73 -18.30
CA PHE A 615 -15.59 13.84 -19.37
C PHE A 615 -15.07 12.41 -19.14
N MET A 616 -15.68 11.43 -19.81
CA MET A 616 -15.20 10.06 -19.86
C MET A 616 -14.36 9.84 -21.12
N VAL A 617 -13.24 9.15 -20.99
CA VAL A 617 -12.40 8.71 -22.11
C VAL A 617 -12.27 7.19 -22.10
N HIS A 618 -12.43 6.58 -23.28
CA HIS A 618 -12.32 5.13 -23.47
C HIS A 618 -11.00 4.74 -24.15
N TYR A 619 -10.64 5.40 -25.27
CA TYR A 619 -9.32 5.26 -25.89
C TYR A 619 -8.83 6.57 -26.49
N ILE A 620 -7.51 6.63 -26.69
CA ILE A 620 -6.82 7.71 -27.39
C ILE A 620 -5.92 7.08 -28.45
N LYS A 621 -6.01 7.54 -29.70
CA LYS A 621 -5.16 7.06 -30.79
C LYS A 621 -4.57 8.24 -31.56
N LEU A 622 -3.26 8.23 -31.75
CA LEU A 622 -2.54 9.17 -32.61
C LEU A 622 -2.04 8.43 -33.84
N GLN A 623 -2.33 8.92 -35.03
CA GLN A 623 -1.99 8.24 -36.28
C GLN A 623 -1.49 9.24 -37.32
N SER A 624 -0.34 8.99 -37.94
CA SER A 624 0.17 9.76 -39.05
C SER A 624 -0.64 9.47 -40.32
N LEU A 625 -0.84 10.51 -41.11
CA LEU A 625 -1.45 10.47 -42.43
C LEU A 625 -0.43 10.12 -43.51
N THR A 626 0.69 9.48 -43.15
CA THR A 626 1.64 8.92 -44.11
C THR A 626 0.89 8.00 -45.09
N PRO A 627 0.98 8.20 -46.42
CA PRO A 627 0.24 7.36 -47.37
C PRO A 627 0.59 5.87 -47.23
N ILE A 628 -0.40 5.00 -47.45
CA ILE A 628 -0.18 3.54 -47.44
C ILE A 628 0.64 3.17 -48.67
N THR A 629 1.80 2.55 -48.48
CA THR A 629 2.73 2.17 -49.55
C THR A 629 3.20 0.73 -49.35
N ARG A 630 3.94 0.17 -50.32
CA ARG A 630 4.66 -1.10 -50.18
C ARG A 630 5.60 -1.11 -48.98
N TYR A 631 6.22 0.03 -48.69
CA TYR A 631 7.18 0.18 -47.59
C TYR A 631 6.52 0.57 -46.26
N HIS A 632 5.27 1.04 -46.30
CA HIS A 632 4.45 1.38 -45.13
C HIS A 632 3.07 0.74 -45.28
N PRO A 633 2.97 -0.60 -45.14
CA PRO A 633 1.70 -1.30 -45.24
C PRO A 633 0.82 -0.96 -44.05
N TYR A 634 -0.49 -0.96 -44.27
CA TYR A 634 -1.48 -0.79 -43.21
C TYR A 634 -2.06 -2.15 -42.84
N SER A 635 -2.17 -2.44 -41.55
CA SER A 635 -2.81 -3.64 -41.03
C SER A 635 -3.89 -3.24 -40.05
N LEU A 636 -5.06 -3.84 -40.21
CA LEU A 636 -6.19 -3.70 -39.33
C LEU A 636 -6.57 -5.08 -38.79
N ASP A 637 -6.42 -5.25 -37.49
CA ASP A 637 -6.84 -6.45 -36.78
C ASP A 637 -8.23 -6.21 -36.19
N LEU A 638 -9.26 -6.83 -36.78
CA LEU A 638 -10.65 -6.72 -36.31
C LEU A 638 -10.94 -7.70 -35.15
N GLY A 639 -10.05 -8.68 -34.96
CA GLY A 639 -10.07 -9.66 -33.90
C GLY A 639 -9.34 -9.28 -32.61
N ALA A 640 -8.52 -8.21 -32.66
CA ALA A 640 -7.70 -7.77 -31.55
C ALA A 640 -8.52 -7.45 -30.28
N GLU A 641 -7.98 -7.83 -29.12
CA GLU A 641 -8.55 -7.51 -27.80
C GLU A 641 -8.61 -6.03 -27.49
N SER A 642 -7.83 -5.21 -28.19
CA SER A 642 -7.70 -3.79 -27.86
C SER A 642 -8.98 -2.99 -28.10
N ASP A 643 -9.96 -3.48 -28.87
CA ASP A 643 -11.14 -2.75 -29.41
C ASP A 643 -10.79 -1.40 -30.10
N VAL A 644 -9.51 -1.04 -30.16
CA VAL A 644 -8.99 0.07 -30.93
C VAL A 644 -8.85 -0.41 -32.36
N VAL A 645 -9.96 -0.33 -33.09
CA VAL A 645 -9.96 -0.56 -34.52
C VAL A 645 -9.27 0.63 -35.18
N ASP A 646 -8.26 0.36 -36.01
CA ASP A 646 -7.48 1.39 -36.69
C ASP A 646 -8.23 2.14 -37.81
N GLY A 647 -9.53 1.89 -37.96
CA GLY A 647 -10.44 2.47 -38.95
C GLY A 647 -11.86 2.62 -38.39
N GLN A 648 -12.68 3.44 -39.03
CA GLN A 648 -14.09 3.60 -38.68
C GLN A 648 -14.89 2.45 -39.31
N LEU A 649 -15.59 1.69 -38.47
CA LEU A 649 -16.42 0.56 -38.88
C LEU A 649 -17.89 0.94 -38.94
N THR A 650 -18.54 0.65 -40.05
CA THR A 650 -20.00 0.72 -40.20
C THR A 650 -20.50 -0.64 -40.67
N GLY A 651 -21.60 -1.15 -40.11
CA GLY A 651 -22.15 -2.46 -40.49
C GLY A 651 -21.32 -3.65 -39.96
N PHE A 652 -20.63 -3.49 -38.83
CA PHE A 652 -19.97 -4.58 -38.12
C PHE A 652 -20.67 -4.83 -36.78
N TYR A 653 -20.91 -6.09 -36.45
CA TYR A 653 -21.39 -6.50 -35.14
C TYR A 653 -20.27 -6.48 -34.09
N GLY A 654 -20.64 -6.71 -32.83
CA GLY A 654 -19.70 -6.86 -31.72
C GLY A 654 -18.66 -7.96 -31.96
N ARG A 655 -17.55 -7.89 -31.21
CA ARG A 655 -16.47 -8.87 -31.28
C ARG A 655 -16.94 -10.23 -30.73
N GLU A 656 -16.58 -11.29 -31.43
CA GLU A 656 -16.81 -12.67 -30.97
C GLU A 656 -15.57 -13.21 -30.20
N PRO A 657 -15.74 -14.19 -29.29
CA PRO A 657 -14.65 -14.75 -28.47
C PRO A 657 -13.46 -15.32 -29.27
N GLY A 658 -13.65 -15.67 -30.54
CA GLY A 658 -12.64 -16.22 -31.45
C GLY A 658 -11.77 -15.19 -32.17
N SER A 659 -11.78 -13.93 -31.74
CA SER A 659 -11.01 -12.84 -32.38
C SER A 659 -11.39 -12.58 -33.83
N TYR A 660 -12.67 -12.29 -34.09
CA TYR A 660 -13.15 -11.75 -35.37
C TYR A 660 -14.44 -10.95 -35.17
N ARG A 661 -14.90 -10.28 -36.22
CA ARG A 661 -16.21 -9.59 -36.23
C ARG A 661 -17.08 -10.10 -37.36
N TRP A 662 -18.36 -10.30 -37.06
CA TRP A 662 -19.39 -10.51 -38.07
C TRP A 662 -19.74 -9.19 -38.74
N THR A 663 -19.96 -9.21 -40.05
CA THR A 663 -20.49 -8.07 -40.80
C THR A 663 -21.99 -8.18 -41.01
N GLU A 664 -22.66 -7.05 -41.16
CA GLU A 664 -23.91 -6.96 -41.90
C GLU A 664 -23.69 -7.33 -43.39
N PRO A 665 -24.73 -7.49 -44.22
CA PRO A 665 -24.58 -7.82 -45.64
C PRO A 665 -23.80 -6.76 -46.42
N LYS A 666 -23.78 -5.53 -45.89
CA LYS A 666 -22.99 -4.41 -46.36
C LYS A 666 -22.28 -3.80 -45.15
N ALA A 667 -20.95 -3.76 -45.19
CA ALA A 667 -20.12 -3.18 -44.16
C ALA A 667 -19.05 -2.28 -44.79
N GLU A 668 -18.56 -1.30 -44.03
CA GLU A 668 -17.60 -0.32 -44.49
C GLU A 668 -16.50 -0.13 -43.45
N VAL A 669 -15.26 -0.10 -43.92
CA VAL A 669 -14.05 0.21 -43.16
C VAL A 669 -13.43 1.47 -43.76
N ILE A 670 -13.47 2.58 -43.03
CA ILE A 670 -12.79 3.82 -43.45
C ILE A 670 -11.42 3.87 -42.79
N VAL A 671 -10.38 3.72 -43.61
CA VAL A 671 -8.97 3.84 -43.20
C VAL A 671 -8.55 5.32 -43.32
N PRO A 672 -8.07 5.95 -42.25
CA PRO A 672 -7.73 7.37 -42.22
C PRO A 672 -6.34 7.66 -42.83
N ARG A 673 -5.93 6.90 -43.85
CA ARG A 673 -4.69 7.11 -44.61
C ARG A 673 -5.01 7.07 -46.11
N PRO A 674 -4.45 7.97 -46.92
CA PRO A 674 -4.59 7.89 -48.36
C PRO A 674 -3.75 6.74 -48.92
N LEU A 675 -4.17 6.17 -50.05
CA LEU A 675 -3.35 5.23 -50.82
C LEU A 675 -2.18 5.95 -51.48
N GLY A 676 -0.97 5.40 -51.36
CA GLY A 676 0.22 5.91 -52.01
C GLY A 676 0.18 5.79 -53.54
N PRO A 677 1.11 6.45 -54.25
CA PRO A 677 1.10 6.53 -55.71
C PRO A 677 1.52 5.22 -56.41
N GLU A 678 2.04 4.23 -55.67
CA GLU A 678 2.64 3.01 -56.21
C GLU A 678 1.64 2.11 -56.95
N PRO A 679 2.01 1.50 -58.09
CA PRO A 679 1.07 0.76 -58.94
C PRO A 679 0.57 -0.57 -58.35
N GLU A 680 1.24 -1.17 -57.37
CA GLU A 680 1.03 -2.56 -56.94
C GLU A 680 0.45 -2.75 -55.52
N LEU A 681 -0.43 -1.85 -55.07
CA LEU A 681 -1.11 -2.04 -53.78
C LEU A 681 -2.23 -3.10 -53.86
N GLU A 682 -2.30 -3.94 -52.83
CA GLU A 682 -3.23 -5.04 -52.69
C GLU A 682 -3.88 -5.01 -51.30
N ILE A 683 -5.18 -5.35 -51.25
CA ILE A 683 -5.91 -5.59 -50.02
C ILE A 683 -5.92 -7.10 -49.79
N SER A 684 -5.36 -7.54 -48.67
CA SER A 684 -5.45 -8.91 -48.18
C SER A 684 -6.45 -8.95 -47.03
N LEU A 685 -7.45 -9.82 -47.12
CA LEU A 685 -8.53 -9.92 -46.15
C LEU A 685 -8.64 -11.37 -45.69
N ARG A 686 -8.58 -11.63 -44.37
CA ARG A 686 -8.90 -12.95 -43.82
C ARG A 686 -10.36 -13.00 -43.42
N ALA A 687 -11.15 -13.80 -44.13
CA ALA A 687 -12.59 -13.88 -43.96
C ALA A 687 -13.12 -15.33 -44.03
N ALA A 688 -14.30 -15.55 -43.48
CA ALA A 688 -15.06 -16.80 -43.56
C ALA A 688 -16.52 -16.52 -43.90
N LYS A 689 -17.17 -17.46 -44.60
CA LYS A 689 -18.60 -17.35 -44.93
C LYS A 689 -19.46 -17.55 -43.67
N SER A 690 -20.60 -16.86 -43.62
CA SER A 690 -21.45 -16.87 -42.43
C SER A 690 -22.24 -18.16 -42.23
N SER A 691 -22.61 -18.86 -43.30
CA SER A 691 -23.37 -20.11 -43.21
C SER A 691 -22.46 -21.31 -42.89
N PRO A 692 -22.88 -22.22 -41.98
CA PRO A 692 -22.19 -23.48 -41.73
C PRO A 692 -22.44 -24.52 -42.84
N ASP A 693 -23.44 -24.31 -43.70
CA ASP A 693 -23.72 -25.22 -44.82
C ASP A 693 -22.64 -25.08 -45.89
N ARG A 694 -21.93 -26.18 -46.17
CA ARG A 694 -20.89 -26.24 -47.21
C ARG A 694 -21.43 -25.92 -48.61
N ASN A 695 -22.71 -26.21 -48.88
CA ASN A 695 -23.34 -25.94 -50.18
C ASN A 695 -23.83 -24.50 -50.34
N PHE A 696 -23.93 -23.74 -49.24
CA PHE A 696 -24.30 -22.33 -49.29
C PHE A 696 -23.18 -21.52 -49.95
N LYS A 697 -23.48 -20.99 -51.14
CA LYS A 697 -22.57 -20.14 -51.90
C LYS A 697 -22.79 -18.69 -51.50
N GLN A 698 -21.74 -18.06 -50.99
CA GLN A 698 -21.74 -16.66 -50.59
C GLN A 698 -20.58 -15.96 -51.27
N PHE A 699 -20.84 -14.78 -51.83
CA PHE A 699 -19.88 -14.00 -52.59
C PHE A 699 -19.53 -12.73 -51.83
N LEU A 700 -18.23 -12.45 -51.75
CA LEU A 700 -17.68 -11.22 -51.22
C LEU A 700 -17.29 -10.29 -52.36
N THR A 701 -17.95 -9.14 -52.44
CA THR A 701 -17.57 -8.00 -53.28
C THR A 701 -16.82 -6.98 -52.43
N LEU A 702 -15.65 -6.56 -52.88
CA LEU A 702 -14.88 -5.50 -52.23
C LEU A 702 -14.80 -4.28 -53.14
N SER A 703 -15.13 -3.10 -52.60
CA SER A 703 -15.02 -1.81 -53.28
C SER A 703 -14.11 -0.88 -52.50
N VAL A 704 -13.28 -0.10 -53.19
CA VAL A 704 -12.38 0.89 -52.57
C VAL A 704 -12.69 2.26 -53.13
N ASN A 705 -13.03 3.21 -52.26
CA ASN A 705 -13.42 4.58 -52.64
C ASN A 705 -14.48 4.57 -53.76
N ASP A 706 -15.56 3.80 -53.55
CA ASP A 706 -16.67 3.60 -54.49
C ASP A 706 -16.31 2.95 -55.85
N VAL A 707 -15.10 2.37 -55.97
CA VAL A 707 -14.69 1.59 -57.14
C VAL A 707 -14.69 0.11 -56.79
N ASP A 708 -15.55 -0.66 -57.45
CA ASP A 708 -15.58 -2.12 -57.31
C ASP A 708 -14.26 -2.74 -57.76
N VAL A 709 -13.63 -3.53 -56.88
CA VAL A 709 -12.36 -4.18 -57.14
C VAL A 709 -12.58 -5.54 -57.77
N ARG A 710 -13.27 -6.43 -57.06
CA ARG A 710 -13.57 -7.80 -57.50
C ARG A 710 -14.62 -8.45 -56.62
N GLU A 711 -15.37 -9.38 -57.20
CA GLU A 711 -16.21 -10.35 -56.49
C GLU A 711 -15.52 -11.71 -56.40
N THR A 712 -15.59 -12.38 -55.25
CA THR A 712 -14.99 -13.71 -55.05
C THR A 712 -15.87 -14.54 -54.11
N GLU A 713 -16.02 -15.84 -54.41
CA GLU A 713 -16.75 -16.78 -53.53
C GLU A 713 -15.99 -16.97 -52.21
N LEU A 714 -16.70 -16.83 -51.08
CA LEU A 714 -16.17 -17.12 -49.76
C LEU A 714 -16.10 -18.64 -49.55
N LEU A 715 -14.89 -19.13 -49.35
CA LEU A 715 -14.53 -20.50 -49.00
C LEU A 715 -14.36 -20.67 -47.48
N GLY A 716 -14.54 -21.90 -47.00
CA GLY A 716 -14.58 -22.24 -45.58
C GLY A 716 -15.97 -22.07 -44.97
N THR A 717 -16.17 -22.48 -43.72
CA THR A 717 -17.39 -22.32 -42.92
C THR A 717 -17.02 -21.86 -41.52
N TRP A 718 -17.68 -20.84 -40.97
CA TRP A 718 -17.55 -20.40 -39.58
C TRP A 718 -16.11 -20.07 -39.13
N ASP A 719 -15.39 -21.05 -38.59
CA ASP A 719 -14.03 -20.95 -38.06
C ASP A 719 -12.93 -21.27 -39.10
N GLU A 720 -13.30 -21.78 -40.28
CA GLU A 720 -12.36 -22.05 -41.37
C GLU A 720 -12.03 -20.78 -42.20
N PHE A 721 -11.33 -19.83 -41.60
CA PHE A 721 -10.93 -18.59 -42.29
C PHE A 721 -9.96 -18.82 -43.46
N LYS A 722 -10.17 -18.11 -44.57
CA LYS A 722 -9.27 -18.04 -45.73
C LYS A 722 -8.83 -16.61 -45.99
N VAL A 723 -7.66 -16.46 -46.63
CA VAL A 723 -7.13 -15.15 -47.02
C VAL A 723 -7.46 -14.90 -48.48
N TYR A 724 -8.05 -13.74 -48.75
CA TYR A 724 -8.43 -13.26 -50.07
C TYR A 724 -7.58 -12.04 -50.42
N HIS A 725 -7.18 -11.93 -51.68
CA HIS A 725 -6.27 -10.89 -52.16
C HIS A 725 -6.90 -10.10 -53.31
N PHE A 726 -6.92 -8.78 -53.20
CA PHE A 726 -7.62 -7.86 -54.11
C PHE A 726 -6.68 -6.72 -54.56
N ARG A 727 -6.33 -6.67 -55.84
CA ARG A 727 -5.50 -5.58 -56.39
C ARG A 727 -6.26 -4.26 -56.45
N ILE A 728 -5.71 -3.19 -55.87
CA ILE A 728 -6.38 -1.90 -55.83
C ILE A 728 -6.23 -1.17 -57.17
N PRO A 729 -7.33 -0.88 -57.89
CA PRO A 729 -7.28 -0.18 -59.17
C PRO A 729 -6.75 1.25 -59.01
N LYS A 730 -6.09 1.77 -60.05
CA LYS A 730 -5.57 3.15 -60.04
C LYS A 730 -6.66 4.20 -59.88
N SER A 731 -7.87 3.92 -60.37
CA SER A 731 -9.05 4.80 -60.25
C SER A 731 -9.58 4.96 -58.83
N ALA A 732 -9.26 4.03 -57.91
CA ALA A 732 -9.67 4.10 -56.51
C ALA A 732 -8.74 5.01 -55.66
N ARG A 733 -7.83 5.77 -56.28
CA ARG A 733 -6.79 6.56 -55.60
C ARG A 733 -7.11 8.06 -55.66
N GLY A 734 -6.67 8.82 -54.66
CA GLY A 734 -6.81 10.28 -54.61
C GLY A 734 -7.79 10.81 -53.56
N SER A 735 -8.48 9.93 -52.84
CA SER A 735 -9.25 10.30 -51.65
C SER A 735 -8.32 10.49 -50.43
N PRO A 736 -8.57 11.48 -49.56
CA PRO A 736 -7.81 11.67 -48.32
C PRO A 736 -7.97 10.51 -47.34
N ASN A 737 -9.07 9.75 -47.43
CA ASN A 737 -9.32 8.52 -46.68
C ASN A 737 -9.52 7.35 -47.65
N THR A 738 -9.17 6.15 -47.23
CA THR A 738 -9.43 4.93 -48.01
C THR A 738 -10.65 4.23 -47.43
N ALA A 739 -11.81 4.40 -48.07
CA ALA A 739 -13.04 3.69 -47.72
C ALA A 739 -13.06 2.32 -48.40
N ILE A 740 -13.16 1.25 -47.61
CA ILE A 740 -13.23 -0.13 -48.08
C ILE A 740 -14.61 -0.66 -47.74
N MET A 741 -15.43 -0.86 -48.76
CA MET A 741 -16.74 -1.45 -48.64
C MET A 741 -16.65 -2.95 -48.88
N VAL A 742 -17.21 -3.71 -47.94
CA VAL A 742 -17.31 -5.16 -47.95
C VAL A 742 -18.79 -5.50 -48.11
N ARG A 743 -19.14 -6.22 -49.18
CA ARG A 743 -20.51 -6.67 -49.41
C ARG A 743 -20.52 -8.18 -49.54
N ALA A 744 -21.32 -8.85 -48.72
CA ALA A 744 -21.46 -10.31 -48.73
C ALA A 744 -22.90 -10.71 -49.11
N VAL A 745 -23.05 -11.44 -50.21
CA VAL A 745 -24.36 -11.80 -50.78
C VAL A 745 -24.39 -13.27 -51.22
N PRO A 746 -25.49 -14.02 -50.97
CA PRO A 746 -26.62 -13.67 -50.12
C PRO A 746 -26.23 -13.67 -48.63
N PRO A 747 -26.91 -12.88 -47.78
CA PRO A 747 -26.71 -12.94 -46.35
C PRO A 747 -27.32 -14.21 -45.76
N TRP A 748 -26.90 -14.57 -44.55
CA TRP A 748 -27.41 -15.73 -43.82
C TRP A 748 -27.92 -15.31 -42.45
N ILE A 749 -29.03 -15.90 -42.00
CA ILE A 749 -29.63 -15.65 -40.69
C ILE A 749 -29.55 -16.97 -39.91
N PRO A 750 -28.79 -17.06 -38.80
CA PRO A 750 -28.61 -18.32 -38.09
C PRO A 750 -29.93 -18.99 -37.71
N LYS A 751 -30.85 -18.24 -37.10
CA LYS A 751 -32.17 -18.73 -36.68
C LYS A 751 -33.02 -19.30 -37.79
N SER A 752 -32.83 -18.87 -39.05
CA SER A 752 -33.64 -19.39 -40.16
C SER A 752 -33.23 -20.81 -40.59
N THR A 753 -32.09 -21.31 -40.10
CA THR A 753 -31.54 -22.61 -40.46
C THR A 753 -31.25 -23.53 -39.28
N ASP A 754 -31.13 -23.00 -38.06
CA ASP A 754 -30.98 -23.78 -36.82
C ASP A 754 -32.01 -23.32 -35.78
N TYR A 755 -32.80 -24.27 -35.28
CA TYR A 755 -33.87 -24.01 -34.30
C TYR A 755 -33.31 -23.65 -32.91
N TYR A 756 -32.09 -24.10 -32.58
CA TYR A 756 -31.52 -24.02 -31.23
C TYR A 756 -30.68 -22.75 -30.96
N THR A 757 -30.35 -21.97 -31.99
CA THR A 757 -29.72 -20.66 -31.82
C THR A 757 -30.79 -19.58 -31.63
N ASP A 758 -30.56 -18.54 -30.83
CA ASP A 758 -31.43 -17.36 -30.74
C ASP A 758 -30.88 -16.16 -31.52
N ASP A 759 -29.90 -16.40 -32.40
CA ASP A 759 -29.25 -15.36 -33.19
C ASP A 759 -30.06 -15.00 -34.45
N TRP A 760 -30.69 -13.82 -34.38
CA TRP A 760 -31.48 -13.21 -35.47
C TRP A 760 -30.68 -12.23 -36.34
N ARG A 761 -29.36 -12.10 -36.13
CA ARG A 761 -28.53 -11.19 -36.92
C ARG A 761 -28.54 -11.60 -38.40
N THR A 762 -28.50 -10.62 -39.29
CA THR A 762 -28.38 -10.84 -40.73
C THR A 762 -26.90 -10.80 -41.09
N LEU A 763 -26.26 -11.96 -41.14
CA LEU A 763 -24.82 -12.10 -41.23
C LEU A 763 -24.35 -12.08 -42.70
N GLY A 764 -23.49 -11.12 -43.02
CA GLY A 764 -22.71 -11.06 -44.24
C GLY A 764 -21.57 -12.09 -44.20
N CYS A 765 -20.41 -11.72 -43.67
CA CYS A 765 -19.27 -12.62 -43.50
C CYS A 765 -18.56 -12.37 -42.16
N ALA A 766 -17.70 -13.30 -41.73
CA ALA A 766 -16.78 -13.05 -40.63
C ALA A 766 -15.46 -12.50 -41.17
N ILE A 767 -14.92 -11.45 -40.55
CA ILE A 767 -13.61 -10.90 -40.88
C ILE A 767 -12.74 -10.87 -39.62
N ASP A 768 -11.55 -11.45 -39.73
CA ASP A 768 -10.53 -11.48 -38.69
C ASP A 768 -9.57 -10.29 -38.82
N TRP A 769 -8.91 -10.14 -39.97
CA TRP A 769 -8.01 -9.01 -40.23
C TRP A 769 -8.05 -8.57 -41.70
N LEU A 770 -7.65 -7.32 -41.92
CA LEU A 770 -7.50 -6.67 -43.22
C LEU A 770 -6.11 -6.03 -43.31
N LYS A 771 -5.40 -6.22 -44.42
CA LYS A 771 -4.09 -5.60 -44.69
C LYS A 771 -4.10 -4.92 -46.04
N ILE A 772 -3.41 -3.79 -46.14
CA ILE A 772 -3.22 -3.02 -47.37
C ILE A 772 -1.73 -2.80 -47.54
N GLY A 773 -1.15 -3.31 -48.62
CA GLY A 773 0.29 -3.23 -48.84
C GLY A 773 0.70 -3.84 -50.17
N ALA A 774 1.98 -4.15 -50.33
CA ALA A 774 2.40 -4.98 -51.46
C ALA A 774 2.00 -6.43 -51.24
N LYS A 775 1.95 -7.19 -52.33
CA LYS A 775 1.73 -8.64 -52.32
C LYS A 775 2.64 -9.29 -51.27
N ALA A 776 2.04 -9.93 -50.26
CA ALA A 776 2.78 -10.73 -49.31
C ALA A 776 3.43 -11.91 -50.06
N GLU A 777 4.75 -12.04 -49.98
CA GLU A 777 5.46 -13.27 -50.38
C GLU A 777 5.25 -14.38 -49.35
#